data_AF-A0AAJ1RQ39-F1
#
_entry.id   AF-A0AAJ1RQ39-F1
#
_cell.length_a   1.000
_cell.length_b   1.000
_cell.length_c   1.000
_cell.angle_alpha   90.00
_cell.angle_beta   90.00
_cell.angle_gamma   90.00
#
_symmetry.space_group_name_H-M   'P 1'
#
loop_
_entity.id
_entity.type
_entity.pdbx_description
1 polymer ?
#
loop_
_entity_poly.entity_id
_entity_poly.type
_entity_poly.pdbx_seq_one_letter_code
_entity_poly.pdbx_strand_id
1 'polypeptide(L)'
;GLSLTETLEDYMSGGGTVQMHLGPYRNEYQPNRLPFGMDIAMRNQVNFTVDNRVHYSNLTIVDQYHPILSNVDPVAFSGINGGSHIALAGLDAAQVQSTQIPQVCGGRISDPTGTFHTLLRDTEFDTQSLLSVCNRAAGGLIVTTIDVENPSVSEEYGGSSIPLLSNMLAYHLTPYPSDFGIAGESFDLTINGEAPSIDTVTGAYATMYIKSNSDLDFSFVTSVEDVIADWTLESGNNDSVTGWDGSIIDADEYSHTQQINPSIPTLGSFCVGDSSSNTGCRIGAEWLLTLYLHDEAGHTRMSYIRMVTDDTLADEFRPLASATMVDDATSSEYVSLDGTKTVAGVDWPIYRARLSDTGDLSISFDASESYDPDAPEGEKGIELYEWKVFFDYPWDSSDPTLEGHVFQIPAAAGGEEWSYVFRNLTASPDGNLENEIRIELIVYDKAGKQSEKHRMYFVVVGEDFGDDEPIVQFTNPGPNENQNADLVTITGILVSGAENGDVVIEVALTEAVLDYTPTQKITQKSIGKYNTTELLSDSQQFTMTLDISDLYQETGIAATIYVKIKEGDGERHTLYQEIGITLVPRLPPVEPTDEGEGMSMLLIGGIGVFVLLLVVVVTMMMRGRGKDDSGEDTVEQFGGVEEMDPVEAYVQQMVASGYDEQTARTYAKQYYAQYYEQQRKGGG
;
A
#
# COMPACT_ATOMS: atom_id res chain seq x y z
N GLY A 1 -14.30 -20.71 73.51
CA GLY A 1 -12.98 -20.57 72.86
C GLY A 1 -13.13 -21.00 71.43
N LEU A 2 -12.21 -20.58 70.57
CA LEU A 2 -12.13 -21.09 69.20
C LEU A 2 -11.96 -22.61 69.22
N SER A 3 -12.53 -23.29 68.24
CA SER A 3 -12.22 -24.67 67.88
C SER A 3 -10.80 -24.77 67.33
N LEU A 4 -10.30 -26.01 67.15
CA LEU A 4 -9.00 -26.24 66.54
C LEU A 4 -8.94 -25.65 65.12
N THR A 5 -9.97 -25.88 64.31
CA THR A 5 -10.04 -25.38 62.93
C THR A 5 -10.07 -23.85 62.92
N GLU A 6 -10.96 -23.21 63.68
CA GLU A 6 -10.99 -21.74 63.80
C GLU A 6 -9.63 -21.15 64.26
N THR A 7 -8.92 -21.83 65.18
CA THR A 7 -7.60 -21.37 65.64
C THR A 7 -6.54 -21.45 64.52
N LEU A 8 -6.60 -22.47 63.68
CA LEU A 8 -5.70 -22.64 62.54
C LEU A 8 -6.03 -21.66 61.41
N GLU A 9 -7.32 -21.40 61.18
CA GLU A 9 -7.82 -20.41 60.21
C GLU A 9 -7.44 -18.97 60.61
N ASP A 10 -7.55 -18.62 61.90
CA ASP A 10 -7.07 -17.35 62.45
C ASP A 10 -5.54 -17.22 62.33
N TYR A 11 -4.79 -18.31 62.58
CA TYR A 11 -3.33 -18.31 62.43
C TYR A 11 -2.89 -18.08 60.97
N MET A 12 -3.52 -18.75 60.00
CA MET A 12 -3.28 -18.51 58.57
C MET A 12 -3.66 -17.08 58.17
N SER A 13 -4.79 -16.58 58.66
CA SER A 13 -5.23 -15.19 58.43
C SER A 13 -4.26 -14.15 59.00
N GLY A 14 -3.50 -14.51 60.04
CA GLY A 14 -2.44 -13.69 60.64
C GLY A 14 -1.06 -13.79 59.98
N GLY A 15 -0.91 -14.51 58.87
CA GLY A 15 0.37 -14.71 58.18
C GLY A 15 1.07 -16.03 58.49
N GLY A 16 0.41 -16.93 59.23
CA GLY A 16 0.93 -18.24 59.55
C GLY A 16 0.89 -19.21 58.36
N THR A 17 1.91 -20.05 58.24
CA THR A 17 1.86 -21.27 57.44
C THR A 17 1.49 -22.45 58.34
N VAL A 18 0.38 -23.13 58.04
CA VAL A 18 0.00 -24.40 58.68
C VAL A 18 0.48 -25.55 57.79
N GLN A 19 1.05 -26.58 58.39
CA GLN A 19 1.44 -27.81 57.68
C GLN A 19 0.62 -28.97 58.25
N MET A 20 0.01 -29.78 57.38
CA MET A 20 -0.82 -30.92 57.75
C MET A 20 -0.34 -32.19 57.09
N HIS A 21 0.12 -33.13 57.91
CA HIS A 21 0.56 -34.46 57.49
C HIS A 21 -0.57 -35.45 57.82
N LEU A 22 -1.25 -35.97 56.79
CA LEU A 22 -2.56 -36.62 56.94
C LEU A 22 -2.54 -38.08 56.46
N GLY A 23 -2.63 -39.00 57.42
CA GLY A 23 -2.78 -40.43 57.17
C GLY A 23 -4.21 -40.87 56.81
N PRO A 24 -4.43 -42.19 56.60
CA PRO A 24 -5.71 -42.77 56.19
C PRO A 24 -6.75 -42.85 57.32
N TYR A 25 -7.12 -41.71 57.91
CA TYR A 25 -8.00 -41.62 59.07
C TYR A 25 -9.26 -40.78 58.80
N ARG A 26 -9.82 -40.85 57.59
CA ARG A 26 -11.02 -40.08 57.14
C ARG A 26 -12.15 -40.01 58.17
N ASN A 27 -12.47 -41.15 58.79
CA ASN A 27 -13.53 -41.26 59.80
C ASN A 27 -13.23 -40.47 61.10
N GLU A 28 -11.96 -40.24 61.43
CA GLU A 28 -11.52 -39.39 62.54
C GLU A 28 -11.36 -37.91 62.14
N TYR A 29 -11.44 -37.57 60.86
CA TYR A 29 -11.40 -36.19 60.36
C TYR A 29 -12.81 -35.62 60.15
N GLN A 30 -13.76 -36.46 59.74
CA GLN A 30 -15.12 -36.02 59.44
C GLN A 30 -15.99 -35.81 60.70
N PRO A 31 -17.01 -34.93 60.64
CA PRO A 31 -17.32 -34.04 59.52
C PRO A 31 -16.41 -32.80 59.47
N ASN A 32 -16.00 -32.24 60.62
CA ASN A 32 -15.40 -30.90 60.72
C ASN A 32 -14.19 -30.84 61.68
N ARG A 33 -13.25 -31.80 61.64
CA ARG A 33 -11.99 -31.74 62.44
C ARG A 33 -10.79 -31.24 61.65
N LEU A 34 -10.91 -31.12 60.33
CA LEU A 34 -9.95 -30.45 59.45
C LEU A 34 -10.55 -29.10 59.00
N PRO A 35 -9.72 -28.05 58.79
CA PRO A 35 -10.19 -26.81 58.20
C PRO A 35 -10.65 -27.02 56.76
N PHE A 36 -11.41 -26.06 56.24
CA PHE A 36 -11.72 -25.96 54.81
C PHE A 36 -12.36 -27.23 54.20
N GLY A 37 -13.14 -27.97 54.99
CA GLY A 37 -13.89 -29.14 54.54
C GLY A 37 -13.08 -30.22 53.81
N MET A 38 -11.75 -30.27 54.06
CA MET A 38 -10.83 -31.22 53.42
C MET A 38 -11.30 -32.65 53.59
N ASP A 39 -11.27 -33.41 52.50
CA ASP A 39 -11.67 -34.81 52.49
C ASP A 39 -10.51 -35.71 52.06
N ILE A 40 -10.19 -36.68 52.92
CA ILE A 40 -8.99 -37.51 52.79
C ILE A 40 -9.42 -38.92 52.38
N ALA A 41 -9.17 -39.28 51.13
CA ALA A 41 -9.41 -40.62 50.62
C ALA A 41 -8.47 -41.63 51.30
N MET A 42 -9.01 -42.76 51.78
CA MET A 42 -8.23 -43.82 52.42
C MET A 42 -7.69 -44.78 51.36
N ARG A 43 -6.37 -44.85 51.20
CA ARG A 43 -5.64 -45.68 50.22
C ARG A 43 -4.96 -46.89 50.86
N ASN A 44 -5.05 -47.06 52.18
CA ASN A 44 -4.48 -48.18 52.94
C ASN A 44 -5.22 -49.54 52.78
N GLN A 45 -6.12 -49.68 51.82
CA GLN A 45 -6.87 -50.93 51.61
C GLN A 45 -6.08 -51.87 50.69
N VAL A 46 -5.53 -52.94 51.28
CA VAL A 46 -4.69 -53.93 50.57
C VAL A 46 -5.18 -55.34 50.87
N ASN A 47 -5.34 -56.15 49.82
CA ASN A 47 -5.63 -57.58 49.90
C ASN A 47 -5.06 -58.31 48.66
N PHE A 48 -5.27 -59.62 48.54
CA PHE A 48 -4.73 -60.44 47.44
C PHE A 48 -5.24 -60.09 46.02
N THR A 49 -6.24 -59.22 45.90
CA THR A 49 -6.91 -58.87 44.63
C THR A 49 -7.01 -57.37 44.37
N VAL A 50 -6.72 -56.54 45.36
CA VAL A 50 -6.83 -55.07 45.30
C VAL A 50 -5.74 -54.47 46.18
N ASP A 51 -4.96 -53.56 45.62
CA ASP A 51 -4.01 -52.72 46.34
C ASP A 51 -4.34 -51.27 46.00
N ASN A 52 -4.99 -50.57 46.92
CA ASN A 52 -5.41 -49.18 46.71
C ASN A 52 -4.30 -48.18 47.05
N ARG A 53 -3.10 -48.62 47.44
CA ARG A 53 -2.01 -47.73 47.84
C ARG A 53 -1.46 -47.00 46.62
N VAL A 54 -0.98 -45.78 46.82
CA VAL A 54 -0.38 -45.02 45.73
C VAL A 54 1.04 -45.53 45.53
N HIS A 55 1.33 -46.11 44.36
CA HIS A 55 2.63 -46.66 44.00
C HIS A 55 3.48 -45.63 43.23
N TYR A 56 4.79 -45.86 43.13
CA TYR A 56 5.69 -44.99 42.36
C TYR A 56 5.30 -44.92 40.87
N SER A 57 4.85 -46.03 40.29
CA SER A 57 4.30 -46.08 38.92
C SER A 57 3.05 -45.22 38.71
N ASN A 58 2.42 -44.78 39.80
CA ASN A 58 1.18 -44.01 39.81
C ASN A 58 1.43 -42.60 40.40
N LEU A 59 2.69 -42.17 40.48
CA LEU A 59 3.05 -40.82 40.95
C LEU A 59 3.19 -39.90 39.75
N THR A 60 2.38 -38.84 39.71
CA THR A 60 2.65 -37.68 38.86
C THR A 60 3.30 -36.60 39.71
N ILE A 61 4.51 -36.16 39.33
CA ILE A 61 5.09 -34.90 39.80
C ILE A 61 4.54 -33.81 38.88
N VAL A 62 3.82 -32.85 39.44
CA VAL A 62 3.09 -31.82 38.68
C VAL A 62 3.94 -30.56 38.49
N ASP A 63 4.81 -30.24 39.46
CA ASP A 63 5.72 -29.09 39.41
C ASP A 63 6.97 -29.45 40.22
N GLN A 64 7.98 -30.00 39.54
CA GLN A 64 9.25 -30.42 40.17
C GLN A 64 10.11 -29.23 40.62
N TYR A 65 9.89 -28.05 40.06
CA TYR A 65 10.74 -26.87 40.22
C TYR A 65 10.33 -26.02 41.42
N HIS A 66 9.10 -26.19 41.91
CA HIS A 66 8.61 -25.57 43.15
C HIS A 66 9.60 -25.74 44.33
N PRO A 67 9.86 -24.71 45.15
CA PRO A 67 10.88 -24.75 46.21
C PRO A 67 10.76 -25.92 47.21
N ILE A 68 9.55 -26.42 47.48
CA ILE A 68 9.33 -27.61 48.32
C ILE A 68 10.01 -28.88 47.75
N LEU A 69 10.15 -29.00 46.43
CA LEU A 69 10.80 -30.13 45.76
C LEU A 69 12.26 -29.85 45.36
N SER A 70 12.84 -28.73 45.81
CA SER A 70 14.25 -28.40 45.60
C SER A 70 15.19 -29.51 46.12
N ASN A 71 16.09 -30.00 45.26
CA ASN A 71 17.00 -31.12 45.54
C ASN A 71 16.32 -32.46 45.91
N VAL A 72 15.06 -32.67 45.48
CA VAL A 72 14.41 -33.98 45.51
C VAL A 72 14.66 -34.68 44.17
N ASP A 73 15.30 -35.84 44.19
CA ASP A 73 15.43 -36.71 43.02
C ASP A 73 14.10 -37.46 42.78
N PRO A 74 13.42 -37.29 41.63
CA PRO A 74 12.20 -38.03 41.31
C PRO A 74 12.34 -39.55 41.47
N VAL A 75 13.51 -40.10 41.13
CA VAL A 75 13.77 -41.55 41.17
C VAL A 75 13.84 -42.04 42.63
N ALA A 76 14.16 -41.18 43.60
CA ALA A 76 14.21 -41.55 45.02
C ALA A 76 12.84 -41.99 45.57
N PHE A 77 11.73 -41.47 45.02
CA PHE A 77 10.38 -41.93 45.37
C PHE A 77 10.16 -43.43 45.09
N SER A 78 10.89 -44.03 44.15
CA SER A 78 10.82 -45.50 43.93
C SER A 78 11.29 -46.33 45.12
N GLY A 79 12.12 -45.75 46.01
CA GLY A 79 12.70 -46.42 47.18
C GLY A 79 11.94 -46.22 48.49
N ILE A 80 11.10 -45.18 48.61
CA ILE A 80 10.47 -44.84 49.90
C ILE A 80 9.53 -45.94 50.40
N ASN A 81 9.44 -46.09 51.72
CA ASN A 81 8.75 -47.21 52.37
C ASN A 81 9.18 -48.60 51.85
N GLY A 82 10.44 -48.73 51.42
CA GLY A 82 10.98 -49.95 50.81
C GLY A 82 10.38 -50.29 49.45
N GLY A 83 9.99 -49.27 48.67
CA GLY A 83 9.33 -49.40 47.37
C GLY A 83 7.90 -49.93 47.44
N SER A 84 7.30 -49.96 48.64
CA SER A 84 5.99 -50.61 48.83
C SER A 84 4.80 -49.68 48.58
N HIS A 85 4.96 -48.36 48.72
CA HIS A 85 3.99 -47.31 48.43
C HIS A 85 4.59 -45.91 48.68
N ILE A 86 4.08 -44.90 47.98
CA ILE A 86 4.34 -43.47 48.20
C ILE A 86 3.46 -42.93 49.33
N ALA A 87 2.15 -43.18 49.24
CA ALA A 87 1.15 -42.65 50.16
C ALA A 87 0.06 -43.67 50.50
N LEU A 88 -0.48 -43.55 51.71
CA LEU A 88 -1.61 -44.34 52.20
C LEU A 88 -2.93 -43.57 52.20
N ALA A 89 -2.93 -42.32 51.76
CA ALA A 89 -4.11 -41.49 51.57
C ALA A 89 -3.92 -40.49 50.42
N GLY A 90 -4.98 -39.81 50.01
CA GLY A 90 -4.93 -38.68 49.07
C GLY A 90 -5.95 -37.61 49.45
N LEU A 91 -5.60 -36.33 49.29
CA LEU A 91 -6.52 -35.21 49.47
C LEU A 91 -7.40 -35.07 48.22
N ASP A 92 -8.72 -35.22 48.37
CA ASP A 92 -9.67 -35.01 47.28
C ASP A 92 -9.80 -33.51 46.96
N ALA A 93 -9.29 -33.10 45.79
CA ALA A 93 -9.34 -31.74 45.27
C ALA A 93 -10.42 -31.56 44.17
N ALA A 94 -11.42 -32.45 44.10
CA ALA A 94 -12.59 -32.31 43.24
C ALA A 94 -13.76 -31.56 43.92
N GLN A 95 -13.55 -30.98 45.10
CA GLN A 95 -14.62 -30.33 45.87
C GLN A 95 -15.03 -28.97 45.24
N VAL A 96 -16.34 -28.70 45.21
CA VAL A 96 -16.93 -27.55 44.49
C VAL A 96 -17.59 -26.49 45.39
N GLN A 97 -17.61 -26.69 46.70
CA GLN A 97 -18.18 -25.69 47.62
C GLN A 97 -17.15 -24.60 47.92
N SER A 98 -17.56 -23.33 48.00
CA SER A 98 -16.65 -22.20 48.25
C SER A 98 -15.92 -22.23 49.60
N THR A 99 -16.38 -23.06 50.54
CA THR A 99 -15.73 -23.31 51.84
C THR A 99 -14.78 -24.51 51.83
N GLN A 100 -14.59 -25.15 50.67
CA GLN A 100 -13.79 -26.37 50.49
C GLN A 100 -12.53 -26.11 49.66
N ILE A 101 -11.48 -26.93 49.83
CA ILE A 101 -10.32 -26.93 48.94
C ILE A 101 -10.73 -27.57 47.59
N PRO A 102 -10.39 -26.98 46.43
CA PRO A 102 -9.51 -25.82 46.20
C PRO A 102 -10.20 -24.45 46.25
N GLN A 103 -11.53 -24.39 46.19
CA GLN A 103 -12.30 -23.15 46.03
C GLN A 103 -12.04 -22.08 47.11
N VAL A 104 -11.72 -22.50 48.34
CA VAL A 104 -11.41 -21.60 49.46
C VAL A 104 -10.08 -20.85 49.28
N CYS A 105 -9.22 -21.36 48.39
CA CYS A 105 -7.95 -20.77 47.95
C CYS A 105 -8.18 -19.91 46.67
N GLY A 106 -9.41 -19.49 46.40
CA GLY A 106 -9.79 -18.78 45.18
C GLY A 106 -9.83 -19.65 43.90
N GLY A 107 -9.60 -20.96 44.03
CA GLY A 107 -9.47 -21.89 42.91
C GLY A 107 -8.09 -22.56 42.83
N ARG A 108 -7.86 -23.32 41.75
CA ARG A 108 -6.57 -23.88 41.34
C ARG A 108 -5.68 -22.79 40.74
N ILE A 109 -4.36 -22.99 40.62
CA ILE A 109 -3.48 -21.98 39.99
C ILE A 109 -3.78 -21.65 38.52
N SER A 110 -4.64 -22.45 37.85
CA SER A 110 -5.20 -22.21 36.53
C SER A 110 -6.48 -21.34 36.52
N ASP A 111 -7.08 -21.08 37.69
CA ASP A 111 -8.25 -20.22 37.83
C ASP A 111 -7.79 -18.77 38.07
N PRO A 112 -8.47 -17.72 37.53
CA PRO A 112 -8.00 -16.33 37.59
C PRO A 112 -7.64 -15.79 38.98
N THR A 113 -8.29 -16.29 40.03
CA THR A 113 -8.04 -15.91 41.43
C THR A 113 -7.41 -17.02 42.28
N GLY A 114 -7.02 -18.14 41.66
CA GLY A 114 -6.72 -19.36 42.38
C GLY A 114 -5.27 -19.49 42.82
N THR A 115 -5.08 -20.06 44.01
CA THR A 115 -3.78 -20.24 44.67
C THR A 115 -3.60 -21.65 45.22
N PHE A 116 -4.54 -22.57 44.95
CA PHE A 116 -4.34 -23.99 45.25
C PHE A 116 -3.47 -24.63 44.18
N HIS A 117 -2.28 -25.09 44.56
CA HIS A 117 -1.37 -25.82 43.69
C HIS A 117 -1.17 -27.24 44.23
N THR A 118 -1.15 -28.23 43.33
CA THR A 118 -0.85 -29.62 43.66
C THR A 118 0.50 -29.95 43.07
N LEU A 119 1.47 -30.30 43.91
CA LEU A 119 2.85 -30.58 43.51
C LEU A 119 3.05 -32.06 43.17
N LEU A 120 2.36 -32.95 43.88
CA LEU A 120 2.39 -34.40 43.69
C LEU A 120 0.95 -34.93 43.71
N ARG A 121 0.61 -35.84 42.79
CA ARG A 121 -0.72 -36.49 42.73
C ARG A 121 -0.66 -37.95 42.29
N ASP A 122 -1.77 -38.65 42.49
CA ASP A 122 -2.00 -40.00 41.96
C ASP A 122 -2.41 -39.95 40.48
N THR A 123 -1.76 -40.73 39.61
CA THR A 123 -2.06 -40.83 38.17
C THR A 123 -3.34 -41.64 37.91
N GLU A 124 -3.68 -42.63 38.74
CA GLU A 124 -4.94 -43.38 38.62
C GLU A 124 -6.14 -42.56 39.10
N PHE A 125 -5.89 -41.59 39.98
CA PHE A 125 -6.90 -40.74 40.61
C PHE A 125 -6.44 -39.28 40.59
N ASP A 126 -6.41 -38.73 39.39
CA ASP A 126 -5.98 -37.39 38.98
C ASP A 126 -6.43 -36.20 39.85
N THR A 127 -7.53 -36.38 40.58
CA THR A 127 -8.17 -35.47 41.53
C THR A 127 -7.58 -35.54 42.95
N GLN A 128 -6.71 -36.51 43.24
CA GLN A 128 -6.14 -36.75 44.57
C GLN A 128 -4.71 -36.24 44.68
N SER A 129 -4.55 -35.13 45.39
CA SER A 129 -3.26 -34.56 45.75
C SER A 129 -2.60 -35.39 46.85
N LEU A 130 -1.30 -35.65 46.69
CA LEU A 130 -0.42 -36.22 47.71
C LEU A 130 0.37 -35.14 48.44
N LEU A 131 0.64 -34.02 47.76
CA LEU A 131 1.26 -32.81 48.29
C LEU A 131 0.67 -31.59 47.57
N SER A 132 0.20 -30.60 48.33
CA SER A 132 -0.37 -29.35 47.81
C SER A 132 -0.14 -28.16 48.74
N VAL A 133 -0.24 -26.97 48.16
CA VAL A 133 -0.20 -25.67 48.85
C VAL A 133 -1.49 -24.88 48.55
N CYS A 134 -1.91 -24.03 49.49
CA CYS A 134 -3.09 -23.17 49.39
C CYS A 134 -2.77 -21.82 50.08
N ASN A 135 -2.43 -20.80 49.30
CA ASN A 135 -2.18 -19.46 49.84
C ASN A 135 -3.53 -18.81 50.17
N ARG A 136 -3.74 -18.43 51.43
CA ARG A 136 -5.00 -17.81 51.87
C ARG A 136 -4.74 -16.67 52.85
N ALA A 137 -5.36 -15.53 52.56
CA ALA A 137 -5.19 -14.29 53.29
C ALA A 137 -3.70 -13.90 53.37
N ALA A 138 -3.12 -13.81 54.57
CA ALA A 138 -1.73 -13.39 54.74
C ALA A 138 -0.70 -14.54 54.73
N GLY A 139 -1.16 -15.80 54.76
CA GLY A 139 -0.32 -16.99 54.84
C GLY A 139 -0.95 -18.16 54.10
N GLY A 140 -1.07 -19.33 54.73
CA GLY A 140 -1.81 -20.44 54.12
C GLY A 140 -1.49 -21.83 54.67
N LEU A 141 -1.82 -22.84 53.87
CA LEU A 141 -1.79 -24.25 54.22
C LEU A 141 -0.90 -25.06 53.26
N ILE A 142 -0.03 -25.90 53.81
CA ILE A 142 0.60 -27.03 53.10
C ILE A 142 -0.09 -28.31 53.58
N VAL A 143 -0.52 -29.16 52.65
CA VAL A 143 -1.11 -30.47 52.95
C VAL A 143 -0.30 -31.56 52.27
N THR A 144 0.04 -32.61 53.01
CA THR A 144 0.62 -33.84 52.46
C THR A 144 -0.07 -35.08 53.03
N THR A 145 -0.21 -36.10 52.20
CA THR A 145 -0.59 -37.46 52.60
C THR A 145 0.57 -38.46 52.49
N ILE A 146 1.75 -37.98 52.10
CA ILE A 146 3.02 -38.68 52.19
C ILE A 146 3.50 -38.61 53.65
N ASP A 147 4.00 -39.72 54.17
CA ASP A 147 4.51 -39.83 55.55
C ASP A 147 5.90 -39.18 55.70
N VAL A 148 5.98 -37.87 55.46
CA VAL A 148 7.25 -37.11 55.43
C VAL A 148 7.96 -37.03 56.79
N GLU A 149 7.28 -37.35 57.90
CA GLU A 149 7.89 -37.46 59.23
C GLU A 149 8.67 -38.77 59.42
N ASN A 150 8.47 -39.75 58.55
CA ASN A 150 9.19 -41.02 58.59
C ASN A 150 10.58 -40.87 57.95
N PRO A 151 11.69 -41.16 58.68
CA PRO A 151 13.05 -41.10 58.14
C PRO A 151 13.34 -42.07 56.98
N SER A 152 12.43 -42.99 56.63
CA SER A 152 12.50 -43.80 55.40
C SER A 152 11.75 -43.21 54.21
N VAL A 153 11.31 -41.95 54.32
CA VAL A 153 10.51 -41.22 53.32
C VAL A 153 11.10 -39.83 53.05
N SER A 154 11.46 -39.08 54.11
CA SER A 154 12.23 -37.84 54.00
C SER A 154 13.54 -37.95 54.78
N GLU A 155 14.59 -37.33 54.24
CA GLU A 155 15.83 -37.12 54.99
C GLU A 155 15.68 -36.00 56.05
N GLU A 156 16.62 -35.96 56.99
CA GLU A 156 16.76 -34.87 57.95
C GLU A 156 17.14 -33.53 57.27
N TYR A 157 17.06 -32.42 58.01
CA TYR A 157 17.38 -31.08 57.50
C TYR A 157 18.78 -31.01 56.89
N GLY A 158 18.86 -30.65 55.61
CA GLY A 158 20.11 -30.64 54.83
C GLY A 158 20.51 -31.97 54.18
N GLY A 159 19.59 -32.93 54.10
CA GLY A 159 19.70 -34.10 53.22
C GLY A 159 19.87 -33.73 51.73
N SER A 160 20.32 -34.68 50.92
CA SER A 160 20.73 -34.46 49.52
C SER A 160 20.05 -35.37 48.49
N SER A 161 19.07 -36.19 48.88
CA SER A 161 18.32 -37.06 47.96
C SER A 161 16.81 -36.85 48.02
N ILE A 162 16.25 -36.68 49.24
CA ILE A 162 14.82 -36.38 49.43
C ILE A 162 14.59 -35.54 50.71
N PRO A 163 15.04 -34.27 50.74
CA PRO A 163 14.87 -33.37 51.89
C PRO A 163 13.44 -32.80 52.02
N LEU A 164 12.40 -33.60 51.72
CA LEU A 164 11.03 -33.12 51.54
C LEU A 164 10.44 -32.43 52.78
N LEU A 165 10.56 -33.04 53.97
CA LEU A 165 10.14 -32.43 55.24
C LEU A 165 10.94 -31.15 55.55
N SER A 166 12.24 -31.16 55.25
CA SER A 166 13.13 -30.01 55.44
C SER A 166 12.68 -28.81 54.60
N ASN A 167 12.39 -29.05 53.32
CA ASN A 167 11.93 -28.02 52.39
C ASN A 167 10.53 -27.53 52.76
N MET A 168 9.61 -28.44 53.12
CA MET A 168 8.29 -28.07 53.64
C MET A 168 8.43 -27.15 54.85
N LEU A 169 9.21 -27.51 55.86
CA LEU A 169 9.42 -26.70 57.07
C LEU A 169 10.09 -25.34 56.82
N ALA A 170 10.89 -25.22 55.76
CA ALA A 170 11.53 -23.97 55.35
C ALA A 170 10.61 -23.07 54.51
N TYR A 171 9.63 -23.64 53.82
CA TYR A 171 8.70 -22.91 52.94
C TYR A 171 7.60 -22.22 53.74
N HIS A 172 7.46 -20.91 53.54
CA HIS A 172 6.45 -20.07 54.17
C HIS A 172 5.57 -19.43 53.10
N LEU A 173 4.28 -19.75 53.14
CA LEU A 173 3.30 -19.14 52.24
C LEU A 173 3.13 -17.67 52.60
N THR A 174 3.10 -16.83 51.58
CA THR A 174 2.86 -15.39 51.68
C THR A 174 1.63 -15.01 50.82
N PRO A 175 1.13 -13.76 50.86
CA PRO A 175 0.06 -13.34 49.97
C PRO A 175 0.50 -13.44 48.51
N TYR A 176 -0.31 -14.11 47.69
CA TYR A 176 -0.07 -14.23 46.25
C TYR A 176 -0.09 -12.82 45.59
N PRO A 177 0.85 -12.46 44.70
CA PRO A 177 0.86 -11.16 44.04
C PRO A 177 -0.42 -10.94 43.23
N SER A 178 -0.98 -9.74 43.33
CA SER A 178 -2.28 -9.41 42.69
C SER A 178 -2.22 -9.36 41.16
N ASP A 179 -1.02 -9.22 40.62
CA ASP A 179 -0.70 -9.15 39.20
C ASP A 179 -0.03 -10.44 38.69
N PHE A 180 0.06 -11.48 39.51
CA PHE A 180 0.48 -12.82 39.07
C PHE A 180 -0.74 -13.71 38.81
N GLY A 181 -1.58 -13.32 37.85
CA GLY A 181 -2.75 -14.08 37.41
C GLY A 181 -2.44 -15.17 36.39
N ILE A 182 -3.39 -15.47 35.50
CA ILE A 182 -3.29 -16.56 34.50
C ILE A 182 -2.73 -16.09 33.14
N ALA A 183 -2.47 -17.06 32.26
CA ALA A 183 -2.04 -16.83 30.87
C ALA A 183 -3.06 -15.96 30.12
N GLY A 184 -2.60 -15.00 29.32
CA GLY A 184 -3.43 -14.06 28.57
C GLY A 184 -4.10 -12.94 29.38
N GLU A 185 -3.97 -12.96 30.71
CA GLU A 185 -4.44 -11.87 31.59
C GLU A 185 -3.28 -11.15 32.30
N SER A 186 -2.29 -11.90 32.79
CA SER A 186 -1.23 -11.37 33.67
C SER A 186 0.18 -11.81 33.29
N PHE A 187 0.31 -12.93 32.58
CA PHE A 187 1.53 -13.29 31.91
C PHE A 187 1.19 -13.87 30.53
N ASP A 188 2.16 -13.86 29.63
CA ASP A 188 2.07 -14.59 28.37
C ASP A 188 3.36 -15.33 28.04
N LEU A 189 3.23 -16.58 27.57
CA LEU A 189 4.28 -17.29 26.84
C LEU A 189 4.43 -16.61 25.46
N THR A 190 5.66 -16.39 25.01
CA THR A 190 5.95 -15.86 23.68
C THR A 190 6.81 -16.82 22.86
N ILE A 191 6.47 -17.00 21.60
CA ILE A 191 7.26 -17.72 20.59
C ILE A 191 7.65 -16.70 19.51
N ASN A 192 8.94 -16.60 19.19
CA ASN A 192 9.48 -15.61 18.26
C ASN A 192 9.07 -14.16 18.61
N GLY A 193 8.95 -13.88 19.92
CA GLY A 193 8.48 -12.61 20.48
C GLY A 193 6.96 -12.33 20.41
N GLU A 194 6.15 -13.18 19.79
CA GLU A 194 4.68 -13.05 19.74
C GLU A 194 3.98 -14.02 20.70
N ALA A 195 2.87 -13.60 21.32
CA ALA A 195 2.07 -14.44 22.21
C ALA A 195 1.12 -15.33 21.39
N PRO A 196 1.17 -16.68 21.53
CA PRO A 196 0.26 -17.58 20.82
C PRO A 196 -1.21 -17.37 21.24
N SER A 197 -2.14 -17.74 20.37
CA SER A 197 -3.58 -17.63 20.69
C SER A 197 -3.99 -18.59 21.82
N ILE A 198 -4.92 -18.17 22.67
CA ILE A 198 -5.45 -18.97 23.77
C ILE A 198 -6.75 -19.65 23.35
N ASP A 199 -6.85 -20.96 23.62
CA ASP A 199 -8.11 -21.69 23.51
C ASP A 199 -9.01 -21.34 24.70
N THR A 200 -10.04 -20.54 24.42
CA THR A 200 -11.07 -20.12 25.39
C THR A 200 -11.83 -21.26 26.08
N VAL A 201 -11.74 -22.51 25.60
CA VAL A 201 -12.36 -23.68 26.22
C VAL A 201 -11.47 -24.32 27.29
N THR A 202 -10.15 -24.40 27.04
CA THR A 202 -9.19 -25.02 27.96
C THR A 202 -8.47 -24.02 28.87
N GLY A 203 -8.37 -22.76 28.46
CA GLY A 203 -7.57 -21.73 29.16
C GLY A 203 -6.07 -21.84 28.94
N ALA A 204 -5.63 -22.76 28.07
CA ALA A 204 -4.24 -22.92 27.65
C ALA A 204 -4.02 -22.37 26.24
N TYR A 205 -2.77 -22.34 25.77
CA TYR A 205 -2.49 -21.95 24.39
C TYR A 205 -3.00 -22.99 23.39
N ALA A 206 -3.59 -22.51 22.31
CA ALA A 206 -4.04 -23.34 21.21
C ALA A 206 -2.84 -24.04 20.53
N THR A 207 -3.10 -25.15 19.86
CA THR A 207 -2.07 -25.85 19.08
C THR A 207 -1.46 -24.92 18.04
N MET A 208 -0.13 -24.79 18.04
CA MET A 208 0.64 -24.04 17.05
C MET A 208 1.21 -25.01 16.02
N TYR A 209 1.03 -24.68 14.74
CA TYR A 209 1.70 -25.35 13.65
C TYR A 209 3.02 -24.63 13.36
N ILE A 210 4.09 -25.41 13.21
CA ILE A 210 5.46 -24.94 13.01
C ILE A 210 6.09 -25.70 11.83
N LYS A 211 7.14 -25.16 11.22
CA LYS A 211 7.90 -25.91 10.20
C LYS A 211 8.61 -27.11 10.80
N SER A 212 8.73 -28.17 10.01
CA SER A 212 9.42 -29.41 10.31
C SER A 212 10.90 -29.24 10.65
N ASN A 213 11.51 -28.10 10.31
CA ASN A 213 12.91 -27.76 10.56
C ASN A 213 13.06 -26.36 11.21
N SER A 214 12.10 -25.94 12.03
CA SER A 214 12.07 -24.61 12.66
C SER A 214 13.11 -24.46 13.79
N ASP A 215 13.70 -23.27 13.87
CA ASP A 215 14.44 -22.79 15.04
C ASP A 215 13.59 -21.68 15.68
N LEU A 216 13.18 -21.86 16.93
CA LEU A 216 12.23 -20.99 17.63
C LEU A 216 12.85 -20.39 18.90
N ASP A 217 12.52 -19.14 19.19
CA ASP A 217 12.79 -18.53 20.48
C ASP A 217 11.56 -18.58 21.40
N PHE A 218 11.78 -18.92 22.67
CA PHE A 218 10.77 -19.00 23.71
C PHE A 218 11.12 -18.03 24.84
N SER A 219 10.15 -17.25 25.25
CA SER A 219 10.26 -16.39 26.42
C SER A 219 8.89 -16.20 27.06
N PHE A 220 8.81 -15.32 28.03
CA PHE A 220 7.56 -14.93 28.67
C PHE A 220 7.54 -13.43 28.98
N VAL A 221 6.34 -12.87 29.03
CA VAL A 221 6.05 -11.51 29.48
C VAL A 221 5.24 -11.60 30.76
N THR A 222 5.62 -10.83 31.78
CA THR A 222 4.88 -10.68 33.05
C THR A 222 5.19 -9.32 33.67
N SER A 223 4.30 -8.79 34.53
CA SER A 223 4.57 -7.60 35.36
C SER A 223 5.32 -7.90 36.65
N VAL A 224 5.40 -9.17 37.04
CA VAL A 224 5.99 -9.61 38.31
C VAL A 224 7.52 -9.59 38.17
N GLU A 225 8.21 -8.92 39.11
CA GLU A 225 9.67 -8.86 39.14
C GLU A 225 10.28 -10.19 39.62
N ASP A 226 11.53 -10.45 39.20
CA ASP A 226 12.36 -11.60 39.63
C ASP A 226 11.72 -13.00 39.45
N VAL A 227 10.82 -13.15 38.47
CA VAL A 227 10.28 -14.46 38.05
C VAL A 227 11.32 -15.29 37.29
N ILE A 228 11.48 -16.54 37.71
CA ILE A 228 12.25 -17.58 37.02
C ILE A 228 11.27 -18.43 36.21
N ALA A 229 11.67 -18.79 34.98
CA ALA A 229 10.94 -19.74 34.15
C ALA A 229 11.70 -21.07 34.01
N ASP A 230 11.03 -22.16 34.30
CA ASP A 230 11.47 -23.51 33.97
C ASP A 230 10.62 -24.05 32.80
N TRP A 231 11.26 -24.70 31.84
CA TRP A 231 10.65 -25.12 30.57
C TRP A 231 10.85 -26.62 30.36
N THR A 232 9.77 -27.39 30.18
CA THR A 232 9.84 -28.81 29.76
C THR A 232 9.33 -29.00 28.34
N LEU A 233 10.07 -29.78 27.54
CA LEU A 233 9.64 -30.31 26.26
C LEU A 233 9.41 -31.81 26.39
N GLU A 234 8.22 -32.27 26.03
CA GLU A 234 7.75 -33.65 26.10
C GLU A 234 7.17 -34.08 24.74
N SER A 235 7.05 -35.39 24.51
CA SER A 235 6.31 -35.90 23.34
C SER A 235 4.82 -35.57 23.45
N GLY A 236 4.25 -34.96 22.41
CA GLY A 236 2.82 -34.65 22.36
C GLY A 236 1.93 -35.87 22.05
N ASN A 237 2.47 -36.90 21.38
CA ASN A 237 1.70 -38.01 20.81
C ASN A 237 2.34 -39.40 21.01
N ASN A 238 3.26 -39.53 21.96
CA ASN A 238 4.03 -40.73 22.31
C ASN A 238 5.03 -41.22 21.24
N ASP A 239 5.29 -40.45 20.19
CA ASP A 239 6.47 -40.65 19.33
C ASP A 239 7.70 -39.95 19.93
N SER A 240 8.89 -40.51 19.74
CA SER A 240 10.15 -39.84 20.12
C SER A 240 10.33 -38.53 19.34
N VAL A 241 10.80 -37.48 20.00
CA VAL A 241 11.04 -36.13 19.42
C VAL A 241 12.39 -35.57 19.87
N THR A 242 12.76 -34.34 19.48
CA THR A 242 14.01 -33.69 19.94
C THR A 242 13.80 -32.84 21.19
N GLY A 243 14.76 -32.89 22.12
CA GLY A 243 14.87 -31.98 23.26
C GLY A 243 15.63 -30.68 22.94
N TRP A 244 15.83 -29.83 23.95
CA TRP A 244 16.48 -28.52 23.83
C TRP A 244 17.93 -28.57 23.30
N ASP A 245 18.64 -29.67 23.54
CA ASP A 245 20.01 -29.90 23.08
C ASP A 245 20.09 -30.66 21.73
N GLY A 246 18.94 -30.92 21.11
CA GLY A 246 18.83 -31.73 19.89
C GLY A 246 19.00 -33.24 20.11
N SER A 247 19.11 -33.71 21.36
CA SER A 247 19.05 -35.14 21.67
C SER A 247 17.61 -35.66 21.47
N ILE A 248 17.47 -36.97 21.25
CA ILE A 248 16.14 -37.60 21.18
C ILE A 248 15.62 -37.82 22.60
N ILE A 249 14.39 -37.38 22.85
CA ILE A 249 13.58 -37.75 24.02
C ILE A 249 12.53 -38.78 23.59
N ASP A 250 12.41 -39.86 24.35
CA ASP A 250 11.39 -40.89 24.14
C ASP A 250 10.06 -40.51 24.83
N ALA A 251 9.01 -41.31 24.60
CA ALA A 251 7.74 -41.14 25.32
C ALA A 251 7.95 -41.29 26.84
N ASP A 252 7.20 -40.51 27.62
CA ASP A 252 7.31 -40.37 29.08
C ASP A 252 8.65 -39.77 29.58
N GLU A 253 9.55 -39.33 28.68
CA GLU A 253 10.74 -38.53 29.00
C GLU A 253 10.54 -37.05 28.63
N TYR A 254 11.29 -36.16 29.28
CA TYR A 254 11.26 -34.72 29.02
C TYR A 254 12.66 -34.11 28.93
N SER A 255 12.80 -33.07 28.12
CA SER A 255 13.97 -32.20 28.08
C SER A 255 13.69 -30.93 28.87
N HIS A 256 14.61 -30.52 29.75
CA HIS A 256 14.44 -29.36 30.62
C HIS A 256 15.50 -28.28 30.37
N THR A 257 15.10 -27.02 30.49
CA THR A 257 15.99 -25.86 30.58
C THR A 257 15.38 -24.77 31.46
N GLN A 258 16.22 -23.90 32.02
CA GLN A 258 15.82 -22.82 32.92
C GLN A 258 16.23 -21.45 32.38
N GLN A 259 15.29 -20.51 32.40
CA GLN A 259 15.45 -19.13 31.97
C GLN A 259 15.33 -18.20 33.19
N ILE A 260 16.48 -17.65 33.61
CA ILE A 260 16.60 -16.78 34.80
C ILE A 260 16.35 -15.29 34.44
N ASN A 261 16.28 -14.95 33.14
CA ASN A 261 16.05 -13.59 32.68
C ASN A 261 15.15 -13.58 31.43
N PRO A 262 13.93 -13.00 31.47
CA PRO A 262 13.03 -12.95 30.31
C PRO A 262 13.58 -12.13 29.13
N SER A 263 14.60 -11.29 29.34
CA SER A 263 15.30 -10.56 28.27
C SER A 263 16.26 -11.44 27.44
N ILE A 264 16.46 -12.70 27.83
CA ILE A 264 17.28 -13.68 27.12
C ILE A 264 16.38 -14.88 26.83
N PRO A 265 15.83 -15.01 25.61
CA PRO A 265 15.00 -16.14 25.23
C PRO A 265 15.74 -17.49 25.32
N THR A 266 14.98 -18.54 25.63
CA THR A 266 15.38 -19.93 25.44
C THR A 266 15.28 -20.27 23.95
N LEU A 267 16.32 -20.87 23.37
CA LEU A 267 16.31 -21.27 21.95
C LEU A 267 16.04 -22.79 21.85
N GLY A 268 15.17 -23.20 20.93
CA GLY A 268 14.90 -24.61 20.61
C GLY A 268 14.95 -24.87 19.10
N SER A 269 15.36 -26.07 18.71
CA SER A 269 15.42 -26.52 17.31
C SER A 269 14.56 -27.76 17.13
N PHE A 270 13.58 -27.68 16.23
CA PHE A 270 12.51 -28.66 16.07
C PHE A 270 12.68 -29.39 14.74
N CYS A 271 13.42 -30.50 14.79
CA CYS A 271 13.62 -31.38 13.65
C CYS A 271 13.81 -32.83 14.12
N VAL A 272 12.77 -33.67 13.95
CA VAL A 272 12.93 -35.12 14.08
C VAL A 272 13.39 -35.65 12.72
N GLY A 273 14.62 -36.15 12.62
CA GLY A 273 15.23 -36.48 11.34
C GLY A 273 14.45 -37.53 10.51
N ASP A 274 14.11 -37.18 9.27
CA ASP A 274 13.44 -38.05 8.30
C ASP A 274 14.08 -37.92 6.91
N SER A 275 14.80 -38.96 6.49
CA SER A 275 15.45 -39.03 5.18
C SER A 275 14.50 -39.13 3.98
N SER A 276 13.19 -39.24 4.20
CA SER A 276 12.15 -39.24 3.16
C SER A 276 11.46 -37.89 2.98
N SER A 277 11.69 -36.93 3.89
CA SER A 277 11.23 -35.55 3.78
C SER A 277 12.22 -34.68 2.98
N ASN A 278 11.69 -33.66 2.28
CA ASN A 278 12.51 -32.69 1.56
C ASN A 278 13.33 -31.81 2.52
N THR A 279 12.77 -31.46 3.68
CA THR A 279 13.47 -30.69 4.73
C THR A 279 14.50 -31.52 5.49
N GLY A 280 14.51 -32.84 5.30
CA GLY A 280 15.26 -33.79 6.12
C GLY A 280 14.63 -34.03 7.51
N CYS A 281 13.46 -33.47 7.77
CA CYS A 281 12.77 -33.52 9.06
C CYS A 281 11.30 -33.96 8.91
N ARG A 282 10.77 -34.63 9.94
CA ARG A 282 9.44 -35.26 9.96
C ARG A 282 8.31 -34.23 10.12
N ILE A 283 7.33 -34.32 9.23
CA ILE A 283 6.01 -33.68 9.37
C ILE A 283 5.14 -34.56 10.30
N GLY A 284 4.35 -33.94 11.18
CA GLY A 284 3.51 -34.62 12.17
C GLY A 284 4.24 -35.03 13.46
N ALA A 285 5.43 -34.48 13.73
CA ALA A 285 6.05 -34.58 15.04
C ALA A 285 5.34 -33.60 16.00
N GLU A 286 5.11 -34.02 17.25
CA GLU A 286 4.38 -33.23 18.23
C GLU A 286 5.18 -33.04 19.52
N TRP A 287 5.27 -31.80 19.99
CA TRP A 287 5.85 -31.45 21.28
C TRP A 287 4.77 -30.87 22.19
N LEU A 288 4.80 -31.26 23.46
CA LEU A 288 4.14 -30.54 24.53
C LEU A 288 5.21 -29.69 25.25
N LEU A 289 5.10 -28.37 25.12
CA LEU A 289 5.92 -27.41 25.85
C LEU A 289 5.16 -26.96 27.09
N THR A 290 5.70 -27.18 28.29
CA THR A 290 5.14 -26.67 29.54
C THR A 290 6.05 -25.58 30.12
N LEU A 291 5.45 -24.44 30.44
CA LEU A 291 6.07 -23.31 31.13
C LEU A 291 5.67 -23.33 32.60
N TYR A 292 6.67 -23.30 33.47
CA TYR A 292 6.54 -23.11 34.91
C TYR A 292 7.13 -21.75 35.27
N LEU A 293 6.37 -20.88 35.92
CA LEU A 293 6.82 -19.58 36.41
C LEU A 293 6.80 -19.56 37.93
N HIS A 294 7.94 -19.23 38.55
CA HIS A 294 8.06 -19.08 40.00
C HIS A 294 8.67 -17.72 40.37
N ASP A 295 8.06 -17.01 41.33
CA ASP A 295 8.65 -15.81 41.94
C ASP A 295 9.61 -16.17 43.10
N GLU A 296 10.27 -15.17 43.72
CA GLU A 296 11.19 -15.39 44.85
C GLU A 296 10.52 -16.10 46.05
N ALA A 297 9.21 -15.91 46.23
CA ALA A 297 8.43 -16.56 47.29
C ALA A 297 7.95 -17.97 46.91
N GLY A 298 8.18 -18.42 45.66
CA GLY A 298 7.74 -19.70 45.14
C GLY A 298 6.23 -19.77 44.86
N HIS A 299 5.60 -18.67 44.49
CA HIS A 299 4.27 -18.69 43.89
C HIS A 299 4.37 -19.27 42.47
N THR A 300 3.57 -20.30 42.13
CA THR A 300 3.61 -20.94 40.80
C THR A 300 2.49 -20.48 39.88
N ARG A 301 2.84 -20.07 38.65
CA ARG A 301 1.93 -20.17 37.48
C ARG A 301 2.44 -21.18 36.48
N MET A 302 1.51 -21.82 35.77
CA MET A 302 1.80 -22.81 34.75
C MET A 302 0.91 -22.58 33.53
N SER A 303 1.48 -22.79 32.34
CA SER A 303 0.72 -22.92 31.10
C SER A 303 1.45 -23.90 30.17
N TYR A 304 0.79 -24.34 29.11
CA TYR A 304 1.37 -25.22 28.11
C TYR A 304 0.91 -24.85 26.71
N ILE A 305 1.69 -25.24 25.72
CA ILE A 305 1.36 -25.18 24.30
C ILE A 305 1.73 -26.50 23.61
N ARG A 306 0.89 -26.94 22.67
CA ARG A 306 1.20 -28.04 21.78
C ARG A 306 1.76 -27.49 20.47
N MET A 307 2.94 -27.93 20.07
CA MET A 307 3.54 -27.58 18.79
C MET A 307 3.53 -28.80 17.88
N VAL A 308 3.12 -28.64 16.62
CA VAL A 308 2.99 -29.73 15.64
C VAL A 308 3.70 -29.32 14.35
N THR A 309 4.56 -30.18 13.81
CA THR A 309 5.20 -29.88 12.53
C THR A 309 4.23 -30.09 11.37
N ASP A 310 3.88 -29.01 10.69
CA ASP A 310 3.06 -29.03 9.47
C ASP A 310 3.52 -27.89 8.56
N ASP A 311 4.39 -28.20 7.60
CA ASP A 311 4.95 -27.21 6.66
C ASP A 311 3.87 -26.50 5.82
N THR A 312 2.62 -26.98 5.81
CA THR A 312 1.50 -26.38 5.06
C THR A 312 0.63 -25.46 5.92
N LEU A 313 0.61 -25.67 7.23
CA LEU A 313 -0.17 -24.89 8.20
C LEU A 313 0.70 -24.05 9.15
N ALA A 314 2.02 -24.14 9.03
CA ALA A 314 2.98 -23.33 9.77
C ALA A 314 2.66 -21.84 9.63
N ASP A 315 2.76 -21.11 10.74
CA ASP A 315 2.27 -19.72 10.85
C ASP A 315 3.28 -18.81 11.57
N GLU A 316 4.57 -18.94 11.24
CA GLU A 316 5.68 -18.25 11.89
C GLU A 316 5.83 -16.80 11.39
N PHE A 317 5.46 -16.52 10.14
CA PHE A 317 5.59 -15.24 9.45
C PHE A 317 4.24 -14.74 8.92
N ARG A 318 4.22 -13.60 8.24
CA ARG A 318 3.05 -13.13 7.47
C ARG A 318 3.31 -13.34 5.99
N PRO A 319 2.27 -13.67 5.20
CA PRO A 319 2.41 -13.73 3.76
C PRO A 319 2.64 -12.32 3.20
N LEU A 320 3.31 -12.25 2.07
CA LEU A 320 3.70 -11.02 1.42
C LEU A 320 2.87 -10.82 0.14
N ALA A 321 2.02 -9.79 0.14
CA ALA A 321 1.30 -9.38 -1.06
C ALA A 321 2.23 -8.62 -2.02
N SER A 322 2.34 -9.11 -3.23
CA SER A 322 3.03 -8.45 -4.35
C SER A 322 2.10 -8.45 -5.55
N ALA A 323 1.86 -7.28 -6.14
CA ALA A 323 1.09 -7.12 -7.35
C ALA A 323 1.82 -6.17 -8.32
N THR A 324 1.65 -6.40 -9.61
CA THR A 324 2.09 -5.50 -10.67
C THR A 324 0.99 -5.34 -11.70
N MET A 325 0.93 -4.18 -12.36
CA MET A 325 0.11 -4.03 -13.56
C MET A 325 0.78 -4.81 -14.70
N VAL A 326 0.00 -5.62 -15.40
CA VAL A 326 0.48 -6.38 -16.57
C VAL A 326 0.86 -5.40 -17.67
N ASP A 327 2.07 -5.51 -18.21
CA ASP A 327 2.51 -4.73 -19.36
C ASP A 327 2.06 -5.42 -20.67
N ASP A 328 0.99 -4.90 -21.26
CA ASP A 328 0.47 -5.29 -22.55
C ASP A 328 0.19 -4.06 -23.45
N ALA A 329 -0.30 -4.30 -24.68
CA ALA A 329 -0.58 -3.22 -25.63
C ALA A 329 -1.58 -2.17 -25.09
N THR A 330 -2.52 -2.58 -24.25
CA THR A 330 -3.52 -1.70 -23.62
C THR A 330 -2.87 -0.84 -22.54
N SER A 331 -2.15 -1.45 -21.61
CA SER A 331 -1.51 -0.69 -20.52
C SER A 331 -0.41 0.23 -21.04
N SER A 332 0.38 -0.21 -22.04
CA SER A 332 1.43 0.60 -22.68
C SER A 332 0.89 1.81 -23.46
N GLU A 333 -0.34 1.74 -24.00
CA GLU A 333 -0.95 2.83 -24.80
C GLU A 333 -1.81 3.78 -23.96
N TYR A 334 -2.50 3.26 -22.95
CA TYR A 334 -3.51 3.99 -22.18
C TYR A 334 -3.11 4.30 -20.73
N VAL A 335 -1.99 3.78 -20.22
CA VAL A 335 -1.55 4.01 -18.83
C VAL A 335 -0.13 4.53 -18.77
N SER A 336 0.07 5.62 -18.01
CA SER A 336 1.38 6.22 -17.76
C SER A 336 1.65 6.37 -16.26
N LEU A 337 2.91 6.40 -15.85
CA LEU A 337 3.29 6.65 -14.46
C LEU A 337 3.25 8.16 -14.18
N ASP A 338 2.36 8.57 -13.28
CA ASP A 338 2.06 9.96 -12.94
C ASP A 338 2.84 10.45 -11.69
N GLY A 339 3.29 9.51 -10.86
CA GLY A 339 4.12 9.81 -9.70
C GLY A 339 4.16 8.70 -8.66
N THR A 340 4.45 9.06 -7.42
CA THR A 340 4.41 8.16 -6.26
C THR A 340 3.71 8.79 -5.06
N LYS A 341 3.13 7.93 -4.21
CA LYS A 341 2.42 8.30 -3.00
C LYS A 341 2.96 7.54 -1.80
N THR A 342 3.59 8.26 -0.87
CA THR A 342 4.08 7.68 0.38
C THR A 342 2.92 7.40 1.34
N VAL A 343 2.71 6.15 1.72
CA VAL A 343 1.75 5.73 2.76
C VAL A 343 2.48 4.86 3.77
N ALA A 344 2.43 5.26 5.05
CA ALA A 344 3.15 4.61 6.15
C ALA A 344 4.67 4.44 5.92
N GLY A 345 5.28 5.33 5.13
CA GLY A 345 6.72 5.29 4.80
C GLY A 345 7.08 4.41 3.59
N VAL A 346 6.09 3.79 2.92
CA VAL A 346 6.26 3.04 1.67
C VAL A 346 5.71 3.86 0.50
N ASP A 347 6.50 4.00 -0.56
CA ASP A 347 6.08 4.68 -1.80
C ASP A 347 5.34 3.73 -2.72
N TRP A 348 4.15 4.14 -3.16
CA TRP A 348 3.29 3.38 -4.09
C TRP A 348 3.11 4.15 -5.39
N PRO A 349 3.03 3.48 -6.56
CA PRO A 349 2.88 4.17 -7.84
C PRO A 349 1.49 4.82 -7.96
N ILE A 350 1.46 6.02 -8.55
CA ILE A 350 0.26 6.65 -9.10
C ILE A 350 0.34 6.51 -10.61
N TYR A 351 -0.70 5.95 -11.22
CA TYR A 351 -0.85 5.82 -12.65
C TYR A 351 -1.93 6.76 -13.17
N ARG A 352 -1.72 7.34 -14.35
CA ARG A 352 -2.74 8.10 -15.09
C ARG A 352 -3.26 7.21 -16.22
N ALA A 353 -4.55 6.92 -16.18
CA ALA A 353 -5.22 5.94 -17.04
C ALA A 353 -6.25 6.65 -17.94
N ARG A 354 -6.02 6.58 -19.25
CA ARG A 354 -6.85 7.21 -20.29
C ARG A 354 -7.92 6.23 -20.76
N LEU A 355 -9.19 6.63 -20.75
CA LEU A 355 -10.26 5.79 -21.31
C LEU A 355 -10.13 5.69 -22.84
N SER A 356 -10.60 4.57 -23.41
CA SER A 356 -10.68 4.39 -24.87
C SER A 356 -11.93 5.08 -25.46
N ASP A 357 -12.08 4.98 -26.78
CA ASP A 357 -13.25 5.42 -27.56
C ASP A 357 -14.58 4.77 -27.10
N THR A 358 -14.53 3.62 -26.42
CA THR A 358 -15.71 2.97 -25.81
C THR A 358 -16.11 3.56 -24.46
N GLY A 359 -15.31 4.47 -23.89
CA GLY A 359 -15.54 5.07 -22.58
C GLY A 359 -15.26 4.12 -21.41
N ASP A 360 -14.47 3.07 -21.62
CA ASP A 360 -13.97 2.20 -20.55
C ASP A 360 -12.53 1.73 -20.79
N LEU A 361 -11.84 1.30 -19.74
CA LEU A 361 -10.46 0.80 -19.83
C LEU A 361 -10.31 -0.43 -18.94
N SER A 362 -9.99 -1.58 -19.54
CA SER A 362 -9.73 -2.83 -18.82
C SER A 362 -8.24 -3.00 -18.59
N ILE A 363 -7.81 -3.03 -17.33
CA ILE A 363 -6.41 -3.24 -16.92
C ILE A 363 -6.30 -4.54 -16.15
N SER A 364 -5.25 -5.31 -16.43
CA SER A 364 -4.92 -6.58 -15.77
C SER A 364 -3.76 -6.41 -14.80
N PHE A 365 -3.76 -7.25 -13.77
CA PHE A 365 -2.83 -7.27 -12.66
C PHE A 365 -2.33 -8.70 -12.43
N ASP A 366 -1.02 -8.83 -12.22
CA ASP A 366 -0.33 -10.06 -11.89
C ASP A 366 0.16 -9.97 -10.45
N ALA A 367 -0.38 -10.85 -9.60
CA ALA A 367 -0.01 -11.01 -8.20
C ALA A 367 0.69 -12.35 -7.91
N SER A 368 1.18 -13.05 -8.94
CA SER A 368 1.84 -14.35 -8.83
C SER A 368 3.10 -14.33 -7.97
N GLU A 369 3.73 -13.17 -7.78
CA GLU A 369 4.87 -12.96 -6.88
C GLU A 369 4.46 -12.75 -5.41
N SER A 370 3.17 -12.79 -5.08
CA SER A 370 2.72 -12.95 -3.70
C SER A 370 3.12 -14.33 -3.18
N TYR A 371 3.70 -14.40 -1.99
CA TYR A 371 4.08 -15.67 -1.39
C TYR A 371 4.04 -15.61 0.13
N ASP A 372 3.81 -16.76 0.73
CA ASP A 372 3.97 -17.00 2.16
C ASP A 372 5.39 -17.49 2.45
N PRO A 373 6.18 -16.81 3.31
CA PRO A 373 7.46 -17.34 3.79
C PRO A 373 7.34 -18.70 4.47
N ASP A 374 6.15 -19.10 4.94
CA ASP A 374 5.90 -20.41 5.54
C ASP A 374 5.58 -21.55 4.57
N ALA A 375 5.38 -21.24 3.29
CA ALA A 375 5.09 -22.23 2.27
C ALA A 375 6.14 -23.37 2.20
N PRO A 376 5.71 -24.62 1.93
CA PRO A 376 6.62 -25.71 1.58
C PRO A 376 7.49 -25.37 0.37
N GLU A 377 8.69 -25.95 0.29
CA GLU A 377 9.62 -25.69 -0.82
C GLU A 377 8.96 -26.00 -2.19
N GLY A 378 8.87 -24.97 -3.03
CA GLY A 378 8.25 -25.05 -4.36
C GLY A 378 6.76 -24.66 -4.41
N GLU A 379 6.14 -24.36 -3.26
CA GLU A 379 4.79 -23.77 -3.19
C GLU A 379 4.82 -22.26 -2.92
N LYS A 380 3.69 -21.58 -3.16
CA LYS A 380 3.50 -20.15 -2.84
C LYS A 380 2.80 -19.93 -1.49
N GLY A 381 2.15 -20.94 -0.92
CA GLY A 381 1.45 -20.91 0.37
C GLY A 381 0.17 -20.05 0.46
N ILE A 382 -0.14 -19.24 -0.57
CA ILE A 382 -1.36 -18.42 -0.63
C ILE A 382 -2.60 -19.29 -0.89
N GLU A 383 -3.65 -19.09 -0.10
CA GLU A 383 -4.98 -19.71 -0.25
C GLU A 383 -6.00 -18.75 -0.89
N LEU A 384 -5.94 -17.45 -0.54
CA LEU A 384 -6.92 -16.45 -1.00
C LEU A 384 -6.27 -15.12 -1.40
N TYR A 385 -6.68 -14.58 -2.55
CA TYR A 385 -6.39 -13.21 -2.98
C TYR A 385 -7.63 -12.33 -2.76
N GLU A 386 -7.48 -11.23 -2.02
CA GLU A 386 -8.52 -10.23 -1.79
C GLU A 386 -8.13 -8.89 -2.40
N TRP A 387 -8.80 -8.53 -3.49
CA TRP A 387 -8.66 -7.26 -4.18
C TRP A 387 -9.73 -6.27 -3.72
N LYS A 388 -9.34 -5.05 -3.39
CA LYS A 388 -10.23 -3.98 -2.92
C LYS A 388 -10.04 -2.71 -3.73
N VAL A 389 -11.10 -2.19 -4.34
CA VAL A 389 -11.08 -0.95 -5.13
C VAL A 389 -11.89 0.13 -4.42
N PHE A 390 -11.24 1.22 -4.06
CA PHE A 390 -11.84 2.36 -3.37
C PHE A 390 -11.81 3.62 -4.25
N PHE A 391 -12.78 4.51 -4.03
CA PHE A 391 -12.84 5.84 -4.63
C PHE A 391 -13.01 5.87 -6.16
N ASP A 392 -13.50 4.78 -6.76
CA ASP A 392 -13.94 4.74 -8.16
C ASP A 392 -15.32 5.39 -8.31
N TYR A 393 -15.35 6.72 -8.42
CA TYR A 393 -16.54 7.53 -8.69
C TYR A 393 -16.17 8.79 -9.49
N PRO A 394 -17.12 9.42 -10.22
CA PRO A 394 -16.84 10.61 -11.02
C PRO A 394 -16.35 11.80 -10.19
N TRP A 395 -15.46 12.62 -10.74
CA TRP A 395 -14.88 13.80 -10.07
C TRP A 395 -15.94 14.83 -9.62
N ASP A 396 -17.10 14.87 -10.27
CA ASP A 396 -18.24 15.75 -9.96
C ASP A 396 -19.32 15.08 -9.08
N SER A 397 -19.06 13.88 -8.56
CA SER A 397 -20.03 13.11 -7.77
C SER A 397 -20.52 13.87 -6.54
N SER A 398 -21.83 14.08 -6.46
CA SER A 398 -22.50 14.67 -5.29
C SER A 398 -22.66 13.71 -4.11
N ASP A 399 -22.37 12.41 -4.31
CA ASP A 399 -22.50 11.36 -3.30
C ASP A 399 -21.33 10.35 -3.42
N PRO A 400 -20.11 10.74 -3.01
CA PRO A 400 -18.93 9.89 -3.13
C PRO A 400 -18.98 8.72 -2.15
N THR A 401 -18.98 7.49 -2.66
CA THR A 401 -18.91 6.29 -1.81
C THR A 401 -17.52 6.10 -1.22
N LEU A 402 -17.48 5.82 0.09
CA LEU A 402 -16.28 5.35 0.80
C LEU A 402 -16.24 3.82 0.89
N GLU A 403 -17.35 3.14 0.58
CA GLU A 403 -17.39 1.68 0.46
C GLU A 403 -16.75 1.29 -0.87
N GLY A 404 -15.69 0.48 -0.80
CA GLY A 404 -14.99 -0.05 -1.95
C GLY A 404 -15.57 -1.38 -2.44
N HIS A 405 -15.35 -1.70 -3.71
CA HIS A 405 -15.61 -3.03 -4.25
C HIS A 405 -14.63 -4.04 -3.65
N VAL A 406 -15.10 -5.23 -3.31
CA VAL A 406 -14.29 -6.33 -2.74
C VAL A 406 -14.44 -7.56 -3.62
N PHE A 407 -13.31 -8.13 -4.04
CA PHE A 407 -13.24 -9.36 -4.83
C PHE A 407 -12.36 -10.37 -4.07
N GLN A 408 -12.92 -11.52 -3.72
CA GLN A 408 -12.22 -12.61 -3.03
C GLN A 408 -12.12 -13.79 -3.99
N ILE A 409 -10.90 -14.17 -4.37
CA ILE A 409 -10.63 -15.20 -5.37
C ILE A 409 -9.63 -16.21 -4.80
N PRO A 410 -10.02 -17.48 -4.60
CA PRO A 410 -9.10 -18.51 -4.12
C PRO A 410 -7.93 -18.71 -5.08
N ALA A 411 -6.74 -19.04 -4.56
CA ALA A 411 -5.57 -19.37 -5.37
C ALA A 411 -5.86 -20.54 -6.33
N ALA A 412 -6.63 -21.54 -5.88
CA ALA A 412 -7.10 -22.65 -6.71
C ALA A 412 -8.02 -22.25 -7.89
N ALA A 413 -8.45 -20.98 -7.97
CA ALA A 413 -9.25 -20.42 -9.04
C ALA A 413 -8.47 -19.40 -9.93
N GLY A 414 -7.17 -19.25 -9.72
CA GLY A 414 -6.33 -18.29 -10.45
C GLY A 414 -6.40 -16.85 -9.90
N GLY A 415 -6.56 -16.68 -8.58
CA GLY A 415 -6.71 -15.36 -7.95
C GLY A 415 -5.50 -14.42 -8.06
N GLU A 416 -4.36 -14.97 -8.46
CA GLU A 416 -3.14 -14.25 -8.84
C GLU A 416 -3.29 -13.43 -10.13
N GLU A 417 -4.18 -13.81 -11.05
CA GLU A 417 -4.54 -13.03 -12.24
C GLU A 417 -5.88 -12.32 -12.01
N TRP A 418 -5.88 -10.98 -12.05
CA TRP A 418 -7.10 -10.20 -11.83
C TRP A 418 -7.17 -8.98 -12.75
N SER A 419 -8.36 -8.62 -13.20
CA SER A 419 -8.58 -7.45 -14.07
C SER A 419 -9.67 -6.55 -13.52
N TYR A 420 -9.49 -5.23 -13.70
CA TYR A 420 -10.47 -4.21 -13.36
C TYR A 420 -10.83 -3.36 -14.57
N VAL A 421 -12.07 -2.88 -14.64
CA VAL A 421 -12.53 -2.02 -15.74
C VAL A 421 -12.94 -0.66 -15.21
N PHE A 422 -12.09 0.34 -15.48
CA PHE A 422 -12.33 1.74 -15.16
C PHE A 422 -13.39 2.33 -16.09
N ARG A 423 -14.31 3.15 -15.52
CA ARG A 423 -15.40 3.83 -16.25
C ARG A 423 -15.69 5.24 -15.78
N ASN A 424 -15.33 5.58 -14.56
CA ASN A 424 -15.56 6.92 -14.02
C ASN A 424 -14.35 7.80 -14.28
N LEU A 425 -14.57 9.00 -14.82
CA LEU A 425 -13.55 10.03 -14.91
C LEU A 425 -13.29 10.59 -13.50
N THR A 426 -12.11 10.36 -12.95
CA THR A 426 -11.75 10.83 -11.59
C THR A 426 -10.96 12.13 -11.58
N ALA A 427 -10.61 12.65 -12.77
CA ALA A 427 -10.10 14.01 -12.97
C ALA A 427 -11.10 14.88 -13.74
N SER A 428 -11.15 16.17 -13.44
CA SER A 428 -11.90 17.16 -14.22
C SER A 428 -11.20 17.48 -15.55
N PRO A 429 -11.95 17.89 -16.60
CA PRO A 429 -11.35 18.20 -17.92
C PRO A 429 -10.30 19.31 -17.92
N ASP A 430 -10.30 20.17 -16.88
CA ASP A 430 -9.34 21.26 -16.69
C ASP A 430 -8.19 20.90 -15.74
N GLY A 431 -8.11 19.64 -15.27
CA GLY A 431 -7.08 19.13 -14.36
C GLY A 431 -7.07 19.72 -12.95
N ASN A 432 -8.05 20.56 -12.59
CA ASN A 432 -8.07 21.26 -11.31
C ASN A 432 -8.65 20.44 -10.14
N LEU A 433 -9.39 19.38 -10.43
CA LEU A 433 -9.96 18.45 -9.45
C LEU A 433 -9.58 17.04 -9.83
N GLU A 434 -8.84 16.35 -8.96
CA GLU A 434 -8.48 14.95 -9.16
C GLU A 434 -8.76 14.13 -7.89
N ASN A 435 -9.23 12.91 -8.10
CA ASN A 435 -9.39 11.89 -7.09
C ASN A 435 -8.67 10.62 -7.55
N GLU A 436 -8.00 9.95 -6.61
CA GLU A 436 -7.22 8.75 -6.87
C GLU A 436 -8.03 7.51 -6.48
N ILE A 437 -8.35 6.67 -7.46
CA ILE A 437 -8.81 5.30 -7.20
C ILE A 437 -7.69 4.55 -6.51
N ARG A 438 -7.97 3.93 -5.36
CA ARG A 438 -6.99 3.08 -4.66
C ARG A 438 -7.36 1.62 -4.84
N ILE A 439 -6.45 0.86 -5.45
CA ILE A 439 -6.49 -0.60 -5.45
C ILE A 439 -5.60 -1.09 -4.30
N GLU A 440 -6.15 -1.94 -3.43
CA GLU A 440 -5.38 -2.66 -2.41
C GLU A 440 -5.48 -4.18 -2.67
N LEU A 441 -4.35 -4.89 -2.61
CA LEU A 441 -4.30 -6.35 -2.51
C LEU A 441 -3.94 -6.75 -1.09
N ILE A 442 -4.67 -7.73 -0.56
CA ILE A 442 -4.36 -8.49 0.65
C ILE A 442 -4.36 -9.97 0.25
N VAL A 443 -3.35 -10.72 0.65
CA VAL A 443 -3.33 -12.18 0.48
C VAL A 443 -3.45 -12.87 1.84
N TYR A 444 -4.06 -14.05 1.83
CA TYR A 444 -4.17 -14.93 2.99
C TYR A 444 -3.49 -16.25 2.68
N ASP A 445 -2.67 -16.72 3.61
CA ASP A 445 -2.04 -18.04 3.58
C ASP A 445 -3.04 -19.16 3.94
N LYS A 446 -2.55 -20.41 3.95
CA LYS A 446 -3.32 -21.60 4.30
C LYS A 446 -3.63 -21.72 5.81
N ALA A 447 -2.90 -21.01 6.68
CA ALA A 447 -3.22 -20.90 8.11
C ALA A 447 -4.34 -19.87 8.37
N GLY A 448 -4.60 -18.98 7.41
CA GLY A 448 -5.64 -17.95 7.44
C GLY A 448 -5.17 -16.59 7.94
N LYS A 449 -3.86 -16.37 8.10
CA LYS A 449 -3.28 -15.06 8.45
C LYS A 449 -3.18 -14.21 7.20
N GLN A 450 -3.11 -12.89 7.40
CA GLN A 450 -3.22 -11.91 6.32
C GLN A 450 -1.92 -11.10 6.17
N SER A 451 -1.62 -10.76 4.93
CA SER A 451 -0.50 -9.92 4.55
C SER A 451 -0.67 -8.46 4.99
N GLU A 452 0.44 -7.73 4.97
CA GLU A 452 0.36 -6.28 4.81
C GLU A 452 -0.23 -5.91 3.43
N LYS A 453 -0.74 -4.68 3.32
CA LYS A 453 -1.46 -4.21 2.13
C LYS A 453 -0.52 -3.75 1.02
N HIS A 454 -0.57 -4.43 -0.13
CA HIS A 454 0.00 -3.91 -1.37
C HIS A 454 -0.95 -2.87 -2.00
N ARG A 455 -0.45 -1.77 -2.56
CA ARG A 455 -1.31 -0.67 -3.08
C ARG A 455 -0.87 -0.14 -4.43
N MET A 456 -1.85 0.26 -5.24
CA MET A 456 -1.66 1.04 -6.46
C MET A 456 -2.72 2.14 -6.53
N TYR A 457 -2.38 3.28 -7.14
CA TYR A 457 -3.28 4.42 -7.30
C TYR A 457 -3.50 4.73 -8.77
N PHE A 458 -4.72 5.09 -9.14
CA PHE A 458 -5.11 5.42 -10.52
C PHE A 458 -5.90 6.73 -10.57
N VAL A 459 -5.52 7.64 -11.47
CA VAL A 459 -6.30 8.81 -11.87
C VAL A 459 -6.84 8.54 -13.28
N VAL A 460 -8.16 8.56 -13.44
CA VAL A 460 -8.82 8.20 -14.70
C VAL A 460 -9.24 9.45 -15.45
N VAL A 461 -8.79 9.55 -16.70
CA VAL A 461 -8.98 10.71 -17.59
C VAL A 461 -9.69 10.30 -18.89
N GLY A 462 -10.31 11.26 -19.58
CA GLY A 462 -11.02 11.01 -20.85
C GLY A 462 -10.06 10.71 -22.00
N GLU A 463 -10.57 10.16 -23.10
CA GLU A 463 -9.82 9.86 -24.32
C GLU A 463 -8.99 11.07 -24.81
N ASP A 464 -9.58 12.26 -24.76
CA ASP A 464 -8.99 13.53 -25.22
C ASP A 464 -7.97 14.14 -24.22
N PHE A 465 -7.62 13.44 -23.13
CA PHE A 465 -6.68 14.00 -22.15
C PHE A 465 -5.24 13.96 -22.69
N GLY A 466 -4.67 15.15 -22.88
CA GLY A 466 -3.33 15.34 -23.44
C GLY A 466 -3.30 15.62 -24.94
N ASP A 467 -4.47 15.83 -25.59
CA ASP A 467 -4.58 16.42 -26.92
C ASP A 467 -4.21 17.91 -26.86
N ASP A 468 -3.34 18.39 -27.75
CA ASP A 468 -2.88 19.79 -27.82
C ASP A 468 -3.48 20.49 -29.07
N GLU A 469 -3.89 21.76 -28.95
CA GLU A 469 -4.52 22.47 -30.07
C GLU A 469 -3.56 22.62 -31.29
N PRO A 470 -3.98 22.30 -32.53
CA PRO A 470 -3.15 22.37 -33.74
C PRO A 470 -2.47 23.73 -34.01
N ILE A 471 -1.15 23.80 -33.80
CA ILE A 471 -0.36 25.02 -34.00
C ILE A 471 0.14 25.08 -35.45
N VAL A 472 -0.51 25.89 -36.29
CA VAL A 472 -0.07 26.10 -37.69
C VAL A 472 0.68 27.41 -37.86
N GLN A 473 1.87 27.34 -38.49
CA GLN A 473 2.65 28.51 -38.91
C GLN A 473 2.63 28.69 -40.42
N PHE A 474 1.93 29.72 -40.91
CA PHE A 474 1.97 30.15 -42.31
C PHE A 474 3.27 30.90 -42.62
N THR A 475 3.89 30.59 -43.75
CA THR A 475 5.17 31.16 -44.22
C THR A 475 5.04 31.97 -45.51
N ASN A 476 4.02 31.69 -46.33
CA ASN A 476 3.70 32.44 -47.53
C ASN A 476 2.17 32.38 -47.78
N PRO A 477 1.52 33.44 -48.29
CA PRO A 477 2.06 34.79 -48.46
C PRO A 477 2.26 35.50 -47.12
N GLY A 478 3.17 36.46 -47.08
CA GLY A 478 3.36 37.33 -45.92
C GLY A 478 2.16 38.29 -45.71
N PRO A 479 2.00 38.90 -44.51
CA PRO A 479 0.88 39.79 -44.23
C PRO A 479 0.80 40.97 -45.21
N ASN A 480 -0.29 41.03 -45.98
CA ASN A 480 -0.56 42.02 -47.04
C ASN A 480 0.42 41.99 -48.23
N GLU A 481 1.11 40.88 -48.46
CA GLU A 481 2.08 40.75 -49.54
C GLU A 481 1.46 40.97 -50.93
N ASN A 482 2.20 41.69 -51.79
CA ASN A 482 1.80 42.07 -53.13
C ASN A 482 1.79 40.86 -54.10
N GLN A 483 0.60 40.44 -54.50
CA GLN A 483 0.37 39.41 -55.52
C GLN A 483 0.34 40.05 -56.90
N ASN A 484 1.11 39.48 -57.83
CA ASN A 484 1.16 39.87 -59.25
C ASN A 484 0.81 38.73 -60.22
N ALA A 485 0.78 37.47 -59.75
CA ALA A 485 0.42 36.28 -60.51
C ALA A 485 -1.06 35.92 -60.39
N ASP A 486 -1.55 35.07 -61.29
CA ASP A 486 -2.94 34.58 -61.29
C ASP A 486 -3.22 33.58 -60.15
N LEU A 487 -2.17 32.95 -59.62
CA LEU A 487 -2.24 32.01 -58.52
C LEU A 487 -1.51 32.58 -57.31
N VAL A 488 -2.14 32.53 -56.14
CA VAL A 488 -1.47 32.70 -54.84
C VAL A 488 -1.12 31.33 -54.28
N THR A 489 0.12 31.18 -53.81
CA THR A 489 0.61 29.94 -53.17
C THR A 489 0.64 30.15 -51.67
N ILE A 490 -0.12 29.33 -50.94
CA ILE A 490 -0.12 29.28 -49.48
C ILE A 490 0.83 28.18 -49.05
N THR A 491 1.84 28.51 -48.24
CA THR A 491 2.75 27.54 -47.62
C THR A 491 2.81 27.72 -46.12
N GLY A 492 3.07 26.64 -45.41
CA GLY A 492 3.25 26.66 -43.96
C GLY A 492 3.78 25.33 -43.44
N ILE A 493 3.86 25.25 -42.12
CA ILE A 493 4.22 24.05 -41.36
C ILE A 493 3.21 23.88 -40.23
N LEU A 494 2.77 22.65 -40.02
CA LEU A 494 2.10 22.24 -38.78
C LEU A 494 3.18 21.99 -37.74
N VAL A 495 3.14 22.72 -36.62
CA VAL A 495 4.23 22.76 -35.64
C VAL A 495 4.07 21.67 -34.57
N SER A 496 2.85 21.55 -34.03
CA SER A 496 2.42 20.59 -32.99
C SER A 496 0.88 20.50 -32.98
N GLY A 497 0.30 19.63 -32.15
CA GLY A 497 -1.15 19.44 -32.06
C GLY A 497 -1.67 18.66 -33.26
N ALA A 498 -1.09 17.47 -33.45
CA ALA A 498 -1.43 16.48 -34.46
C ALA A 498 -0.81 15.13 -34.07
N GLU A 499 -0.99 14.77 -32.80
CA GLU A 499 -0.47 13.58 -32.13
C GLU A 499 -0.88 12.30 -32.87
N ASN A 500 -2.06 12.32 -33.48
CA ASN A 500 -2.64 11.22 -34.28
C ASN A 500 -2.40 11.37 -35.80
N GLY A 501 -1.78 12.48 -36.24
CA GLY A 501 -1.43 12.72 -37.64
C GLY A 501 -2.62 12.98 -38.57
N ASP A 502 -3.69 13.57 -38.04
CA ASP A 502 -5.02 13.67 -38.65
C ASP A 502 -5.51 15.11 -38.91
N VAL A 503 -4.63 16.11 -38.78
CA VAL A 503 -4.98 17.52 -39.04
C VAL A 503 -5.12 17.83 -40.52
N VAL A 504 -6.19 18.52 -40.89
CA VAL A 504 -6.51 19.00 -42.24
C VAL A 504 -6.63 20.52 -42.26
N ILE A 505 -5.95 21.16 -43.21
CA ILE A 505 -6.05 22.61 -43.43
C ILE A 505 -6.80 22.86 -44.74
N GLU A 506 -7.92 23.55 -44.64
CA GLU A 506 -8.74 24.03 -45.76
C GLU A 506 -8.52 25.53 -45.98
N VAL A 507 -8.49 25.98 -47.24
CA VAL A 507 -8.36 27.41 -47.59
C VAL A 507 -9.34 27.82 -48.69
N ALA A 508 -9.88 29.03 -48.61
CA ALA A 508 -10.83 29.58 -49.57
C ALA A 508 -10.73 31.11 -49.72
N LEU A 509 -11.18 31.65 -50.86
CA LEU A 509 -11.26 33.11 -51.10
C LEU A 509 -12.55 33.75 -50.57
N THR A 510 -13.51 32.95 -50.09
CA THR A 510 -14.71 33.42 -49.41
C THR A 510 -15.04 32.46 -48.27
N GLU A 511 -15.27 33.01 -47.08
CA GLU A 511 -15.51 32.27 -45.82
C GLU A 511 -16.55 31.15 -45.98
N ALA A 512 -17.71 31.46 -46.55
CA ALA A 512 -18.83 30.52 -46.71
C ALA A 512 -18.49 29.22 -47.47
N VAL A 513 -17.42 29.20 -48.28
CA VAL A 513 -16.96 28.00 -48.99
C VAL A 513 -16.37 26.95 -48.03
N LEU A 514 -15.85 27.36 -46.87
CA LEU A 514 -15.30 26.47 -45.85
C LEU A 514 -16.39 25.61 -45.17
N ASP A 515 -17.67 26.00 -45.28
CA ASP A 515 -18.82 25.27 -44.73
C ASP A 515 -19.76 24.71 -45.83
N TYR A 516 -19.31 24.74 -47.09
CA TYR A 516 -20.01 24.08 -48.20
C TYR A 516 -20.01 22.56 -48.09
N THR A 517 -21.04 21.91 -48.65
CA THR A 517 -21.09 20.44 -48.76
C THR A 517 -19.92 19.89 -49.59
N PRO A 518 -19.51 18.62 -49.41
CA PRO A 518 -18.37 18.04 -50.14
C PRO A 518 -18.46 18.21 -51.67
N THR A 519 -19.64 18.04 -52.27
CA THR A 519 -19.86 18.25 -53.71
C THR A 519 -19.67 19.70 -54.15
N GLN A 520 -20.08 20.66 -53.32
CA GLN A 520 -19.85 22.08 -53.57
C GLN A 520 -18.35 22.44 -53.40
N LYS A 521 -17.67 21.91 -52.39
CA LYS A 521 -16.21 22.08 -52.20
C LYS A 521 -15.40 21.51 -53.36
N ILE A 522 -15.75 20.33 -53.89
CA ILE A 522 -15.16 19.77 -55.12
C ILE A 522 -15.31 20.73 -56.29
N THR A 523 -16.49 21.34 -56.45
CA THR A 523 -16.74 22.34 -57.50
C THR A 523 -15.82 23.55 -57.34
N GLN A 524 -15.70 24.10 -56.12
CA GLN A 524 -14.82 25.24 -55.83
C GLN A 524 -13.34 24.89 -56.00
N LYS A 525 -12.91 23.66 -55.67
CA LYS A 525 -11.55 23.14 -55.93
C LYS A 525 -11.24 23.10 -57.43
N SER A 526 -12.22 22.69 -58.25
CA SER A 526 -12.05 22.60 -59.72
C SER A 526 -11.86 23.95 -60.43
N ILE A 527 -12.29 25.05 -59.80
CA ILE A 527 -12.12 26.44 -60.28
C ILE A 527 -11.09 27.24 -59.46
N GLY A 528 -10.28 26.56 -58.64
CA GLY A 528 -9.19 27.18 -57.87
C GLY A 528 -9.61 28.10 -56.71
N LYS A 529 -10.89 28.17 -56.33
CA LYS A 529 -11.38 29.07 -55.26
C LYS A 529 -11.38 28.44 -53.86
N TYR A 530 -11.06 27.14 -53.79
CA TYR A 530 -10.90 26.36 -52.56
C TYR A 530 -9.74 25.38 -52.72
N ASN A 531 -9.01 25.10 -51.64
CA ASN A 531 -8.04 24.02 -51.59
C ASN A 531 -8.02 23.38 -50.19
N THR A 532 -7.40 22.20 -50.09
CA THR A 532 -7.27 21.45 -48.83
C THR A 532 -6.04 20.57 -48.90
N THR A 533 -5.36 20.40 -47.77
CA THR A 533 -4.27 19.43 -47.58
C THR A 533 -4.80 18.00 -47.55
N GLU A 534 -3.87 17.03 -47.60
CA GLU A 534 -4.09 15.70 -47.01
C GLU A 534 -3.94 15.78 -45.49
N LEU A 535 -4.08 14.67 -44.77
CA LEU A 535 -3.81 14.61 -43.33
C LEU A 535 -2.34 14.97 -43.06
N LEU A 536 -2.12 15.78 -42.02
CA LEU A 536 -0.81 16.29 -41.62
C LEU A 536 -0.44 15.77 -40.24
N SER A 537 0.84 15.42 -40.07
CA SER A 537 1.45 15.17 -38.77
C SER A 537 2.34 16.34 -38.33
N ASP A 538 2.79 16.31 -37.09
CA ASP A 538 3.74 17.28 -36.53
C ASP A 538 4.98 17.51 -37.41
N SER A 539 5.41 18.78 -37.45
CA SER A 539 6.50 19.28 -38.28
C SER A 539 6.31 19.10 -39.81
N GLN A 540 5.13 18.71 -40.29
CA GLN A 540 4.87 18.54 -41.72
C GLN A 540 4.64 19.88 -42.43
N GLN A 541 5.38 20.11 -43.52
CA GLN A 541 5.16 21.24 -44.41
C GLN A 541 4.02 20.95 -45.39
N PHE A 542 3.22 21.98 -45.69
CA PHE A 542 2.15 21.92 -46.69
C PHE A 542 2.28 23.03 -47.73
N THR A 543 1.66 22.82 -48.88
CA THR A 543 1.57 23.81 -49.96
C THR A 543 0.22 23.66 -50.65
N MET A 544 -0.47 24.79 -50.81
CA MET A 544 -1.75 24.90 -51.50
C MET A 544 -1.73 26.09 -52.45
N THR A 545 -2.57 26.07 -53.47
CA THR A 545 -2.74 27.19 -54.40
C THR A 545 -4.21 27.58 -54.53
N LEU A 546 -4.46 28.88 -54.70
CA LEU A 546 -5.76 29.45 -55.04
C LEU A 546 -5.62 30.36 -56.27
N ASP A 547 -6.63 30.36 -57.13
CA ASP A 547 -6.74 31.22 -58.31
C ASP A 547 -7.36 32.56 -57.90
N ILE A 548 -6.64 33.65 -58.11
CA ILE A 548 -7.04 35.04 -57.80
C ILE A 548 -7.15 35.90 -59.08
N SER A 549 -7.15 35.29 -60.26
CA SER A 549 -7.14 35.98 -61.56
C SER A 549 -8.34 36.93 -61.77
N ASP A 550 -9.50 36.58 -61.22
CA ASP A 550 -10.76 37.32 -61.27
C ASP A 550 -10.90 38.43 -60.20
N LEU A 551 -9.99 38.47 -59.22
CA LEU A 551 -9.96 39.49 -58.18
C LEU A 551 -9.20 40.76 -58.60
N TYR A 552 -8.39 40.70 -59.65
CA TYR A 552 -7.61 41.84 -60.15
C TYR A 552 -8.50 42.95 -60.74
N GLN A 553 -8.13 44.20 -60.47
CA GLN A 553 -8.84 45.40 -60.96
C GLN A 553 -7.84 46.44 -61.51
N GLU A 554 -8.37 47.48 -62.16
CA GLU A 554 -7.59 48.64 -62.64
C GLU A 554 -6.93 49.44 -61.50
N THR A 555 -7.38 49.23 -60.25
CA THR A 555 -6.78 49.72 -59.02
C THR A 555 -6.37 48.56 -58.12
N GLY A 556 -5.32 48.73 -57.31
CA GLY A 556 -4.90 47.71 -56.35
C GLY A 556 -5.98 47.48 -55.28
N ILE A 557 -6.17 46.23 -54.88
CA ILE A 557 -7.25 45.81 -53.97
C ILE A 557 -6.73 44.81 -52.95
N ALA A 558 -7.18 44.92 -51.69
CA ALA A 558 -6.92 43.92 -50.67
C ALA A 558 -7.93 42.78 -50.78
N ALA A 559 -7.47 41.54 -50.59
CA ALA A 559 -8.31 40.35 -50.50
C ALA A 559 -7.90 39.50 -49.29
N THR A 560 -8.82 38.68 -48.79
CA THR A 560 -8.62 37.80 -47.64
C THR A 560 -8.70 36.35 -48.10
N ILE A 561 -7.72 35.54 -47.72
CA ILE A 561 -7.80 34.08 -47.76
C ILE A 561 -8.28 33.63 -46.39
N TYR A 562 -9.40 32.92 -46.36
CA TYR A 562 -9.96 32.31 -45.16
C TYR A 562 -9.40 30.90 -45.00
N VAL A 563 -9.00 30.55 -43.79
CA VAL A 563 -8.38 29.28 -43.43
C VAL A 563 -9.26 28.59 -42.38
N LYS A 564 -9.49 27.29 -42.54
CA LYS A 564 -10.09 26.41 -41.53
C LYS A 564 -9.15 25.25 -41.25
N ILE A 565 -8.62 25.16 -40.03
CA ILE A 565 -7.81 24.05 -39.54
C ILE A 565 -8.75 23.14 -38.77
N LYS A 566 -8.70 21.84 -39.01
CA LYS A 566 -9.48 20.83 -38.28
C LYS A 566 -8.59 19.67 -37.92
N GLU A 567 -8.74 19.18 -36.71
CA GLU A 567 -8.26 17.86 -36.29
C GLU A 567 -9.38 16.83 -36.42
N GLY A 568 -9.04 15.61 -36.83
CA GLY A 568 -9.99 14.53 -37.08
C GLY A 568 -11.16 14.92 -37.99
N ASP A 569 -12.38 14.83 -37.45
CA ASP A 569 -13.62 15.26 -38.12
C ASP A 569 -13.96 16.75 -37.93
N GLY A 570 -13.28 17.42 -37.00
CA GLY A 570 -13.48 18.82 -36.61
C GLY A 570 -14.37 19.04 -35.38
N GLU A 571 -14.81 18.00 -34.66
CA GLU A 571 -15.58 18.19 -33.41
C GLU A 571 -14.70 18.61 -32.21
N ARG A 572 -13.42 18.17 -32.17
CA ARG A 572 -12.42 18.57 -31.14
C ARG A 572 -11.87 19.97 -31.41
N HIS A 573 -10.83 20.06 -32.23
CA HIS A 573 -10.15 21.32 -32.57
C HIS A 573 -10.52 21.78 -33.98
N THR A 574 -11.37 22.81 -34.07
CA THR A 574 -11.61 23.57 -35.31
C THR A 574 -11.21 25.03 -35.12
N LEU A 575 -10.22 25.48 -35.87
CA LEU A 575 -9.66 26.84 -35.81
C LEU A 575 -9.89 27.58 -37.11
N TYR A 576 -10.12 28.89 -37.02
CA TYR A 576 -10.28 29.77 -38.16
C TYR A 576 -9.20 30.86 -38.15
N GLN A 577 -8.55 31.09 -39.29
CA GLN A 577 -7.55 32.14 -39.47
C GLN A 577 -7.77 32.89 -40.80
N GLU A 578 -7.20 34.09 -40.89
CA GLU A 578 -7.26 34.94 -42.09
C GLU A 578 -5.85 35.33 -42.56
N ILE A 579 -5.59 35.24 -43.86
CA ILE A 579 -4.36 35.73 -44.49
C ILE A 579 -4.73 36.85 -45.47
N GLY A 580 -4.36 38.08 -45.11
CA GLY A 580 -4.55 39.25 -45.97
C GLY A 580 -3.49 39.33 -47.08
N ILE A 581 -3.93 39.58 -48.32
CA ILE A 581 -3.08 39.77 -49.50
C ILE A 581 -3.44 41.07 -50.23
N THR A 582 -2.47 41.66 -50.93
CA THR A 582 -2.68 42.86 -51.74
C THR A 582 -2.52 42.51 -53.21
N LEU A 583 -3.51 42.75 -54.06
CA LEU A 583 -3.39 42.54 -55.50
C LEU A 583 -2.93 43.84 -56.17
N VAL A 584 -1.87 43.78 -56.98
CA VAL A 584 -1.38 44.94 -57.73
C VAL A 584 -2.36 45.34 -58.85
N PRO A 585 -2.45 46.62 -59.24
CA PRO A 585 -3.31 47.04 -60.34
C PRO A 585 -2.95 46.32 -61.65
N ARG A 586 -3.97 45.87 -62.40
CA ARG A 586 -3.81 45.36 -63.77
C ARG A 586 -4.63 46.19 -64.75
N LEU A 587 -3.93 46.79 -65.71
CA LEU A 587 -4.55 47.47 -66.84
C LEU A 587 -4.99 46.46 -67.90
N PRO A 588 -6.13 46.67 -68.58
CA PRO A 588 -6.53 45.82 -69.70
C PRO A 588 -5.50 45.89 -70.84
N PRO A 589 -5.30 44.79 -71.59
CA PRO A 589 -4.34 44.77 -72.70
C PRO A 589 -4.76 45.77 -73.80
N VAL A 590 -3.80 46.59 -74.24
CA VAL A 590 -4.02 47.56 -75.32
C VAL A 590 -4.03 46.81 -76.66
N GLU A 591 -5.21 46.68 -77.27
CA GLU A 591 -5.32 46.20 -78.65
C GLU A 591 -4.79 47.26 -79.64
N PRO A 592 -3.94 46.88 -80.62
CA PRO A 592 -3.52 47.79 -81.69
C PRO A 592 -4.64 47.92 -82.74
N THR A 593 -5.31 49.07 -82.78
CA THR A 593 -6.29 49.40 -83.83
C THR A 593 -5.65 50.22 -84.95
N ASP A 594 -5.79 49.74 -86.19
CA ASP A 594 -5.40 50.46 -87.42
C ASP A 594 -6.24 51.74 -87.66
N GLU A 595 -5.70 52.62 -88.51
CA GLU A 595 -6.05 54.04 -88.66
C GLU A 595 -7.50 54.35 -89.14
N GLY A 596 -8.05 55.48 -88.68
CA GLY A 596 -9.29 56.06 -89.25
C GLY A 596 -9.92 57.22 -88.46
N GLU A 597 -9.42 58.44 -88.66
CA GLU A 597 -9.94 59.78 -88.27
C GLU A 597 -11.40 59.86 -87.72
N GLY A 598 -11.73 60.60 -86.65
CA GLY A 598 -11.05 61.78 -86.11
C GLY A 598 -11.73 62.39 -84.86
N MET A 599 -11.01 63.33 -84.25
CA MET A 599 -11.18 63.79 -82.86
C MET A 599 -12.41 64.66 -82.55
N SER A 600 -12.99 64.47 -81.37
CA SER A 600 -13.49 65.57 -80.53
C SER A 600 -13.31 65.24 -79.04
N MET A 601 -13.11 66.26 -78.21
CA MET A 601 -12.37 66.20 -76.95
C MET A 601 -13.23 66.62 -75.75
N LEU A 602 -13.32 65.81 -74.68
CA LEU A 602 -13.66 66.28 -73.33
C LEU A 602 -13.39 65.23 -72.20
N LEU A 603 -12.36 65.55 -71.40
CA LEU A 603 -12.09 65.24 -69.97
C LEU A 603 -13.04 64.25 -69.25
N ILE A 604 -12.56 63.08 -68.80
CA ILE A 604 -11.84 62.85 -67.52
C ILE A 604 -12.66 63.25 -66.28
N GLY A 605 -13.08 62.23 -65.52
CA GLY A 605 -13.53 62.32 -64.13
C GLY A 605 -13.11 61.05 -63.39
N GLY A 606 -11.92 61.07 -62.76
CA GLY A 606 -11.28 59.89 -62.17
C GLY A 606 -11.63 59.65 -60.69
N ILE A 607 -11.45 58.39 -60.28
CA ILE A 607 -11.55 57.89 -58.90
C ILE A 607 -10.13 57.82 -58.28
N GLY A 608 -10.03 57.90 -56.95
CA GLY A 608 -8.78 57.70 -56.18
C GLY A 608 -8.80 58.54 -54.89
N VAL A 609 -9.48 58.10 -53.82
CA VAL A 609 -8.99 57.16 -52.80
C VAL A 609 -7.68 57.64 -52.13
N PHE A 610 -7.78 57.94 -50.83
CA PHE A 610 -6.66 58.33 -49.98
C PHE A 610 -6.70 57.43 -48.74
N VAL A 611 -5.81 56.43 -48.66
CA VAL A 611 -5.72 55.52 -47.50
C VAL A 611 -4.25 55.24 -47.17
N LEU A 612 -3.91 55.51 -45.90
CA LEU A 612 -2.76 55.04 -45.12
C LEU A 612 -1.33 55.33 -45.58
N LEU A 613 -0.62 56.10 -44.74
CA LEU A 613 0.76 55.79 -44.35
C LEU A 613 1.06 56.43 -42.98
N LEU A 614 1.27 55.62 -41.92
CA LEU A 614 2.05 56.03 -40.73
C LEU A 614 2.33 54.86 -39.74
N VAL A 615 3.24 53.97 -40.11
CA VAL A 615 4.19 53.38 -39.15
C VAL A 615 5.58 53.47 -39.76
N VAL A 616 6.58 53.69 -38.90
CA VAL A 616 8.01 53.96 -39.16
C VAL A 616 8.37 55.45 -39.07
N VAL A 617 8.27 55.98 -37.85
CA VAL A 617 9.20 57.02 -37.39
C VAL A 617 10.50 56.31 -37.02
N VAL A 618 11.44 56.27 -37.98
CA VAL A 618 12.83 55.92 -37.69
C VAL A 618 13.42 56.97 -36.75
N THR A 619 14.05 56.45 -35.71
CA THR A 619 15.18 56.98 -34.95
C THR A 619 15.88 58.24 -35.49
N MET A 620 16.24 59.12 -34.55
CA MET A 620 17.16 60.27 -34.69
C MET A 620 16.66 61.55 -35.38
N MET A 621 15.91 62.35 -34.62
CA MET A 621 16.40 63.70 -34.32
C MET A 621 17.11 63.71 -32.96
N MET A 622 18.44 63.64 -32.98
CA MET A 622 19.27 63.95 -31.81
C MET A 622 19.61 65.45 -31.77
N ARG A 623 19.63 66.01 -30.55
CA ARG A 623 20.80 66.65 -29.90
C ARG A 623 20.49 68.02 -29.28
N GLY A 624 20.71 68.15 -27.96
CA GLY A 624 20.38 69.38 -27.22
C GLY A 624 20.99 69.56 -25.82
N ARG A 625 22.31 69.28 -25.64
CA ARG A 625 23.16 69.64 -24.46
C ARG A 625 22.78 69.02 -23.09
N GLY A 626 23.70 68.42 -22.32
CA GLY A 626 25.10 68.08 -22.61
C GLY A 626 25.88 67.54 -21.40
N LYS A 627 27.12 67.11 -21.70
CA LYS A 627 28.22 66.62 -20.84
C LYS A 627 28.26 65.10 -20.58
N ASP A 628 29.34 64.34 -20.80
CA ASP A 628 30.56 64.40 -21.68
C ASP A 628 31.18 62.96 -21.68
N ASP A 629 32.09 62.49 -22.56
CA ASP A 629 32.24 62.61 -24.04
C ASP A 629 33.42 61.70 -24.52
N SER A 630 33.20 60.60 -25.27
CA SER A 630 34.30 59.88 -25.99
C SER A 630 33.82 58.88 -27.07
N GLY A 631 34.09 59.15 -28.35
CA GLY A 631 34.03 58.18 -29.47
C GLY A 631 33.21 58.63 -30.69
N GLU A 632 33.90 59.12 -31.73
CA GLU A 632 33.43 59.63 -33.04
C GLU A 632 32.25 58.83 -33.67
N ASP A 633 31.18 59.45 -34.20
CA ASP A 633 31.07 60.23 -35.47
C ASP A 633 31.65 59.45 -36.69
N THR A 634 30.98 59.33 -37.84
CA THR A 634 30.16 60.31 -38.57
C THR A 634 28.96 59.72 -39.32
N VAL A 635 27.90 60.51 -39.52
CA VAL A 635 26.85 60.27 -40.51
C VAL A 635 27.12 61.12 -41.76
N GLU A 636 27.35 60.51 -42.93
CA GLU A 636 27.10 61.12 -44.23
C GLU A 636 25.60 60.92 -44.52
N GLN A 637 24.70 61.90 -44.42
CA GLN A 637 24.66 63.20 -45.07
C GLN A 637 24.97 63.15 -46.58
N PHE A 638 24.14 62.38 -47.31
CA PHE A 638 23.79 62.77 -48.67
C PHE A 638 23.05 64.11 -48.63
N GLY A 639 23.76 65.19 -48.92
CA GLY A 639 23.21 66.54 -49.01
C GLY A 639 22.53 66.80 -50.36
N GLY A 640 21.61 67.77 -50.39
CA GLY A 640 21.10 68.37 -51.63
C GLY A 640 19.65 68.06 -51.99
N VAL A 641 18.71 68.33 -51.07
CA VAL A 641 17.26 68.38 -51.40
C VAL A 641 16.57 69.65 -50.86
N GLU A 642 17.33 70.73 -50.67
CA GLU A 642 16.76 72.07 -50.63
C GLU A 642 16.72 72.58 -52.09
N GLU A 643 15.53 72.91 -52.59
CA GLU A 643 15.20 73.26 -54.00
C GLU A 643 15.10 72.11 -55.05
N MET A 644 14.75 70.88 -54.66
CA MET A 644 14.32 69.88 -55.66
C MET A 644 12.83 70.03 -56.03
N ASP A 645 12.51 69.99 -57.33
CA ASP A 645 11.12 70.02 -57.80
C ASP A 645 10.34 68.82 -57.20
N PRO A 646 9.20 69.03 -56.51
CA PRO A 646 8.42 67.93 -55.94
C PRO A 646 7.93 66.90 -56.97
N VAL A 647 7.88 67.25 -58.26
CA VAL A 647 7.68 66.31 -59.37
C VAL A 647 8.84 65.30 -59.45
N GLU A 648 10.08 65.75 -59.35
CA GLU A 648 11.28 64.93 -59.58
C GLU A 648 11.53 63.94 -58.43
N ALA A 649 11.22 64.33 -57.19
CA ALA A 649 11.26 63.42 -56.04
C ALA A 649 10.25 62.26 -56.19
N TYR A 650 9.05 62.55 -56.71
CA TYR A 650 8.03 61.53 -56.95
C TYR A 650 8.39 60.59 -58.12
N VAL A 651 9.09 61.11 -59.15
CA VAL A 651 9.68 60.27 -60.23
C VAL A 651 10.69 59.28 -59.66
N GLN A 652 11.64 59.75 -58.84
CA GLN A 652 12.67 58.89 -58.21
C GLN A 652 12.03 57.77 -57.37
N GLN A 653 10.97 58.07 -56.61
CA GLN A 653 10.23 57.07 -55.83
C GLN A 653 9.55 56.00 -56.71
N MET A 654 8.91 56.39 -57.82
CA MET A 654 8.27 55.41 -58.72
C MET A 654 9.30 54.55 -59.48
N VAL A 655 10.46 55.11 -59.85
CA VAL A 655 11.55 54.33 -60.47
C VAL A 655 12.13 53.32 -59.48
N ALA A 656 12.32 53.71 -58.21
CA ALA A 656 12.68 52.77 -57.14
C ALA A 656 11.60 51.70 -56.88
N SER A 657 10.34 51.96 -57.26
CA SER A 657 9.21 51.03 -57.19
C SER A 657 9.04 50.16 -58.45
N GLY A 658 10.00 50.17 -59.37
CA GLY A 658 10.03 49.29 -60.55
C GLY A 658 9.43 49.86 -61.85
N TYR A 659 8.98 51.10 -61.87
CA TYR A 659 8.52 51.76 -63.11
C TYR A 659 9.70 52.32 -63.92
N ASP A 660 9.58 52.38 -65.24
CA ASP A 660 10.57 53.09 -66.07
C ASP A 660 10.46 54.62 -65.90
N GLU A 661 11.55 55.34 -66.15
CA GLU A 661 11.62 56.79 -65.90
C GLU A 661 10.65 57.61 -66.78
N GLN A 662 10.32 57.17 -68.00
CA GLN A 662 9.36 57.89 -68.85
C GLN A 662 7.93 57.74 -68.34
N THR A 663 7.55 56.54 -67.93
CA THR A 663 6.26 56.27 -67.28
C THR A 663 6.17 57.03 -65.95
N ALA A 664 7.21 56.98 -65.12
CA ALA A 664 7.27 57.72 -63.86
C ALA A 664 7.15 59.24 -64.05
N ARG A 665 7.86 59.85 -65.00
CA ARG A 665 7.71 61.29 -65.33
C ARG A 665 6.30 61.64 -65.82
N THR A 666 5.62 60.72 -66.49
CA THR A 666 4.26 60.95 -67.00
C THR A 666 3.24 60.97 -65.86
N TYR A 667 3.31 59.99 -64.94
CA TYR A 667 2.47 59.97 -63.74
C TYR A 667 2.75 61.17 -62.80
N ALA A 668 4.02 61.52 -62.58
CA ALA A 668 4.37 62.65 -61.72
C ALA A 668 3.81 63.99 -62.25
N LYS A 669 3.85 64.20 -63.57
CA LYS A 669 3.26 65.38 -64.22
C LYS A 669 1.74 65.40 -64.11
N GLN A 670 1.07 64.26 -64.24
CA GLN A 670 -0.40 64.18 -64.06
C GLN A 670 -0.81 64.47 -62.62
N TYR A 671 -0.09 63.90 -61.64
CA TYR A 671 -0.33 64.10 -60.21
C TYR A 671 -0.22 65.58 -59.79
N TYR A 672 0.89 66.24 -60.14
CA TYR A 672 1.08 67.65 -59.78
C TYR A 672 0.27 68.64 -60.63
N ALA A 673 -0.13 68.28 -61.85
CA ALA A 673 -1.06 69.11 -62.63
C ALA A 673 -2.40 69.32 -61.88
N GLN A 674 -2.94 68.28 -61.24
CA GLN A 674 -4.14 68.40 -60.41
C GLN A 674 -3.89 69.23 -59.14
N TYR A 675 -2.71 69.10 -58.52
CA TYR A 675 -2.34 69.85 -57.32
C TYR A 675 -2.30 71.38 -57.54
N TYR A 676 -1.69 71.82 -58.66
CA TYR A 676 -1.64 73.25 -59.01
C TYR A 676 -2.99 73.82 -59.48
N GLU A 677 -3.89 72.99 -60.03
CA GLU A 677 -5.27 73.42 -60.34
C GLU A 677 -6.13 73.62 -59.09
N GLN A 678 -5.93 72.83 -58.03
CA GLN A 678 -6.64 73.01 -56.76
C GLN A 678 -6.23 74.30 -56.02
N GLN A 679 -4.94 74.67 -56.00
CA GLN A 679 -4.49 75.92 -55.39
C GLN A 679 -5.09 77.18 -56.05
N ARG A 680 -5.49 77.11 -57.33
CA ARG A 680 -6.18 78.24 -58.03
C ARG A 680 -7.66 78.39 -57.71
N LYS A 681 -8.27 77.49 -56.93
CA LYS A 681 -9.71 77.53 -56.56
C LYS A 681 -9.99 77.62 -55.05
N GLY A 682 -8.94 77.67 -54.21
CA GLY A 682 -9.05 77.70 -52.75
C GLY A 682 -8.44 78.92 -52.05
N GLY A 683 -8.35 80.07 -52.72
CA GLY A 683 -7.80 81.31 -52.15
C GLY A 683 -8.86 82.37 -51.91
N GLY A 684 -9.21 82.62 -50.64
CA GLY A 684 -10.13 83.66 -50.18
C GLY A 684 -10.05 83.85 -48.67
#